data_AF-A0A1B7JXK4-F1
#
_entry.id   AF-A0A1B7JXK4-F1
#
_cell.length_a   1.000
_cell.length_b   1.000
_cell.length_c   1.000
_cell.angle_alpha   90.00
_cell.angle_beta   90.00
_cell.angle_gamma   90.00
#
_symmetry.space_group_name_H-M   'P 1'
#
loop_
_entity.id
_entity.type
_entity.pdbx_description
1 polymer ?
#
loop_
_entity_poly.entity_id
_entity_poly.type
_entity_poly.pdbx_seq_one_letter_code
_entity_poly.pdbx_strand_id
1 'polypeptide(L)'
;MGKQLIWIVLALLGAFALGYVALNRGEQINALWIVVAAVCIYLVAYRYYGLFIAKKVLQVDETRMTPAIRHNDGLDYVPTDKKVLFGHHFAAIAGAGPLVGPVLAAQMGYLPGMLWLIAGVVLAGAVQDFMVLFVSTRRDGRSLGELVKEEMGNTAGILALIACFMIMVIILAVLAMIVVKALTHSPWGTYTVAFTIPLAIFMGIYTRYIRPGRIGEVSIIGLVFLVFAIISGGWVAESETWAPYFDYTGVQLTWMLVGYGFVAAVLPVWLLLAPRDYLSTFLKIGTIIGLAIGIVILNPNLQMPALTKYIDGTGPVWAGDLFPFLFITIACGAVSGFHALIASGTTPKMLANENQACFIGYGGMLMESFVAIMALVAACVIDPGVYFAMNSPLAMLAPAGTQDVVASAAQVVSSWGFSITPEQLTTIANEVGENSIISRAGGAPTLAVGMAYILHGALGGMMNVAFWYHFAILFEALFILTAVDAGTRAARFMLQDLLGVVSPALKRTDSLPANLIATALCVLAWGYFLHQGVVDPLGGINTLWPLFGIANQMLAGMALMLCAVVLFKMKRQRYAWVALIPTAWLLICTMTAGWEKTFSEDARVGFLAVANKFQAMIDSGNIPVQYTESQLTQLIFNNRLDAGLTIFFMVVVVFLALFSIRTALKALKSDEPTANEVPYEPMPANYQDIVANTRHH
;
A
#
# COMPACT_ATOMS: atom_id res chain seq x y z
N MET A 1 39.00 -2.79 -8.80
CA MET A 1 38.04 -3.52 -9.65
C MET A 1 38.39 -4.99 -9.84
N GLY A 2 39.61 -5.38 -10.23
CA GLY A 2 39.94 -6.80 -10.55
C GLY A 2 39.62 -7.84 -9.46
N LYS A 3 39.93 -7.56 -8.19
CA LYS A 3 39.61 -8.49 -7.07
C LYS A 3 38.11 -8.65 -6.82
N GLN A 4 37.31 -7.60 -7.03
CA GLN A 4 35.84 -7.67 -6.85
C GLN A 4 35.15 -8.36 -8.02
N LEU A 5 35.69 -8.22 -9.23
CA LEU A 5 35.16 -8.88 -10.43
C LEU A 5 35.19 -10.41 -10.27
N ILE A 6 36.27 -10.95 -9.71
CA ILE A 6 36.42 -12.39 -9.45
C ILE A 6 35.33 -12.88 -8.49
N TRP A 7 35.08 -12.16 -7.39
CA TRP A 7 34.04 -12.53 -6.44
C TRP A 7 32.63 -12.42 -7.03
N ILE A 8 32.38 -11.44 -7.89
CA ILE A 8 31.10 -11.32 -8.62
C ILE A 8 30.91 -12.52 -9.55
N VAL A 9 31.92 -12.87 -10.34
CA VAL A 9 31.87 -14.03 -11.25
C VAL A 9 31.68 -15.33 -10.45
N LEU A 10 32.39 -15.49 -9.33
CA LEU A 10 32.29 -16.70 -8.50
C LEU A 10 30.93 -16.80 -7.79
N ALA A 11 30.36 -15.68 -7.34
CA ALA A 11 29.00 -15.63 -6.81
C ALA A 11 27.95 -15.94 -7.90
N LEU A 12 28.12 -15.42 -9.12
CA LEU A 12 27.24 -15.72 -10.25
C LEU A 12 27.31 -17.20 -10.64
N LEU A 13 28.51 -17.78 -10.70
CA LEU A 13 28.71 -19.21 -10.95
C LEU A 13 28.10 -20.07 -9.83
N GLY A 14 28.27 -19.69 -8.57
CA GLY A 14 27.65 -20.38 -7.43
C GLY A 14 26.12 -20.31 -7.46
N ALA A 15 25.57 -19.12 -7.74
CA ALA A 15 24.13 -18.92 -7.90
C ALA A 15 23.59 -19.73 -9.10
N PHE A 16 24.31 -19.74 -10.22
CA PHE A 16 23.95 -20.54 -11.39
C PHE A 16 24.00 -22.04 -11.10
N ALA A 17 25.04 -22.53 -10.43
CA ALA A 17 25.16 -23.95 -10.07
C ALA A 17 24.03 -24.39 -9.12
N LEU A 18 23.75 -23.59 -8.08
CA LEU A 18 22.63 -23.85 -7.16
C LEU A 18 21.28 -23.76 -7.88
N GLY A 19 21.09 -22.77 -8.75
CA GLY A 19 19.89 -22.61 -9.57
C GLY A 19 19.69 -23.78 -10.55
N TYR A 20 20.76 -24.25 -11.20
CA TYR A 20 20.71 -25.39 -12.11
C TYR A 20 20.33 -26.68 -11.38
N VAL A 21 20.87 -26.91 -10.18
CA VAL A 21 20.50 -28.06 -9.34
C VAL A 21 19.04 -27.97 -8.91
N ALA A 22 18.58 -26.81 -8.46
CA ALA A 22 17.19 -26.59 -8.03
C ALA A 22 16.18 -26.76 -9.17
N LEU A 23 16.48 -26.24 -10.36
CA LEU A 23 15.56 -26.25 -11.51
C LEU A 23 15.47 -27.61 -12.20
N ASN A 24 16.54 -28.43 -12.17
CA ASN A 24 16.57 -29.71 -12.91
C ASN A 24 16.21 -30.94 -12.08
N ARG A 25 16.14 -30.85 -10.75
CA ARG A 25 15.78 -32.00 -9.90
C ARG A 25 14.28 -32.21 -9.74
N GLY A 26 13.45 -31.28 -10.21
CA GLY A 26 11.99 -31.34 -10.01
C GLY A 26 11.58 -31.27 -8.53
N GLU A 27 12.45 -30.74 -7.65
CA GLU A 27 12.14 -30.56 -6.23
C GLU A 27 11.03 -29.52 -6.07
N GLN A 28 9.98 -29.84 -5.29
CA GLN A 28 8.99 -28.84 -4.93
C GLN A 28 9.64 -27.79 -4.03
N ILE A 29 9.54 -26.52 -4.43
CA ILE A 29 10.14 -25.43 -3.68
C ILE A 29 9.37 -25.22 -2.38
N ASN A 30 10.09 -25.31 -1.28
CA ASN A 30 9.56 -25.00 0.02
C ASN A 30 9.40 -23.48 0.20
N ALA A 31 8.29 -23.07 0.82
CA ALA A 31 8.04 -21.70 1.25
C ALA A 31 9.20 -21.11 2.08
N LEU A 32 9.86 -21.92 2.91
CA LEU A 32 11.02 -21.54 3.72
C LEU A 32 12.12 -20.87 2.88
N TRP A 33 12.43 -21.42 1.70
CA TRP A 33 13.52 -20.91 0.87
C TRP A 33 13.24 -19.52 0.32
N ILE A 34 11.98 -19.23 -0.02
CA ILE A 34 11.57 -17.89 -0.46
C ILE A 34 11.75 -16.89 0.67
N VAL A 35 11.28 -17.23 1.88
CA VAL A 35 11.38 -16.36 3.06
C VAL A 35 12.84 -16.06 3.40
N VAL A 36 13.69 -17.09 3.45
CA VAL A 36 15.12 -16.93 3.75
C VAL A 36 15.82 -16.10 2.67
N ALA A 37 15.57 -16.37 1.39
CA ALA A 37 16.17 -15.62 0.29
C ALA A 37 15.79 -14.14 0.34
N ALA A 38 14.50 -13.82 0.56
CA ALA A 38 14.03 -12.45 0.67
C ALA A 38 14.72 -11.71 1.84
N VAL A 39 14.75 -12.32 3.04
CA VAL A 39 15.42 -11.72 4.22
C VAL A 39 16.90 -11.45 3.95
N CYS A 40 17.62 -12.42 3.39
CA CYS A 40 19.04 -12.25 3.06
C CYS A 40 19.27 -11.10 2.07
N ILE A 41 18.46 -11.03 1.00
CA ILE A 41 18.55 -9.97 -0.01
C ILE A 41 18.25 -8.61 0.62
N TYR A 42 17.23 -8.49 1.46
CA TYR A 42 16.86 -7.23 2.10
C TYR A 42 17.93 -6.72 3.05
N LEU A 43 18.53 -7.61 3.86
CA LEU A 43 19.63 -7.24 4.76
C LEU A 43 20.87 -6.76 3.98
N VAL A 44 21.21 -7.46 2.89
CA VAL A 44 22.31 -7.09 1.99
C VAL A 44 22.02 -5.75 1.30
N ALA A 45 20.82 -5.59 0.75
CA ALA A 45 20.37 -4.36 0.11
C ALA A 45 20.43 -3.16 1.05
N TYR A 46 19.89 -3.28 2.27
CA TYR A 46 19.98 -2.23 3.28
C TYR A 46 21.43 -1.87 3.60
N ARG A 47 22.27 -2.88 3.87
CA ARG A 47 23.65 -2.68 4.33
C ARG A 47 24.55 -2.05 3.27
N TYR A 48 24.39 -2.42 2.00
CA TYR A 48 25.28 -2.01 0.92
C TYR A 48 24.68 -0.95 0.01
N TYR A 49 23.43 -1.12 -0.44
CA TYR A 49 22.80 -0.17 -1.37
C TYR A 49 22.14 0.99 -0.64
N GLY A 50 21.31 0.74 0.39
CA GLY A 50 20.69 1.78 1.22
C GLY A 50 21.73 2.72 1.84
N LEU A 51 22.76 2.17 2.51
CA LEU A 51 23.84 2.98 3.07
C LEU A 51 24.75 3.65 2.02
N PHE A 52 24.88 3.08 0.82
CA PHE A 52 25.55 3.76 -0.30
C PHE A 52 24.74 4.99 -0.73
N ILE A 53 23.43 4.86 -0.87
CA ILE A 53 22.55 5.99 -1.22
C ILE A 53 22.67 7.07 -0.14
N ALA A 54 22.56 6.70 1.13
CA ALA A 54 22.66 7.66 2.24
C ALA A 54 24.00 8.40 2.27
N LYS A 55 25.13 7.69 2.19
CA LYS A 55 26.46 8.27 2.43
C LYS A 55 27.13 8.86 1.18
N LYS A 56 26.82 8.36 -0.02
CA LYS A 56 27.50 8.76 -1.26
C LYS A 56 26.59 9.52 -2.21
N VAL A 57 25.33 9.11 -2.36
CA VAL A 57 24.40 9.72 -3.31
C VAL A 57 23.78 10.99 -2.71
N LEU A 58 23.12 10.87 -1.57
CA LEU A 58 22.39 11.95 -0.90
C LEU A 58 23.28 12.76 0.05
N GLN A 59 24.28 12.12 0.66
CA GLN A 59 25.12 12.68 1.72
C GLN A 59 24.25 13.23 2.87
N VAL A 60 23.58 12.30 3.55
CA VAL A 60 22.80 12.64 4.73
C VAL A 60 23.66 13.34 5.77
N ASP A 61 23.13 14.42 6.35
CA ASP A 61 23.86 15.30 7.27
C ASP A 61 23.20 15.28 8.65
N GLU A 62 23.86 14.64 9.62
CA GLU A 62 23.34 14.53 10.98
C GLU A 62 23.40 15.84 11.77
N THR A 63 24.19 16.83 11.33
CA THR A 63 24.33 18.12 12.02
C THR A 63 23.33 19.15 11.53
N ARG A 64 22.52 18.84 10.51
CA ARG A 64 21.48 19.72 9.96
C ARG A 64 20.16 19.57 10.71
N MET A 65 19.58 20.70 11.12
CA MET A 65 18.28 20.77 11.75
C MET A 65 17.15 20.39 10.78
N THR A 66 16.32 19.41 11.19
CA THR A 66 15.15 18.94 10.43
C THR A 66 13.93 19.84 10.66
N PRO A 67 12.92 19.84 9.76
CA PRO A 67 11.71 20.62 9.94
C PRO A 67 10.92 20.24 11.21
N ALA A 68 10.98 18.97 11.64
CA ALA A 68 10.39 18.54 12.90
C ALA A 68 10.92 19.35 14.09
N ILE A 69 12.23 19.61 14.12
CA ILE A 69 12.90 20.36 15.19
C ILE A 69 12.69 21.87 15.02
N ARG A 70 12.77 22.38 13.78
CA ARG A 70 12.66 23.82 13.47
C ARG A 70 11.29 24.39 13.83
N HIS A 71 10.22 23.69 13.45
CA HIS A 71 8.85 24.19 13.62
C HIS A 71 8.21 23.74 14.92
N ASN A 72 8.39 22.45 15.28
CA ASN A 72 7.88 21.81 16.49
C ASN A 72 6.57 22.40 17.04
N ASP A 73 5.52 22.44 16.22
CA ASP A 73 4.26 23.13 16.53
C ASP A 73 3.33 22.34 17.47
N GLY A 74 3.73 21.12 17.84
CA GLY A 74 2.93 20.25 18.70
C GLY A 74 1.67 19.70 18.04
N LEU A 75 1.47 19.95 16.73
CA LEU A 75 0.31 19.52 15.94
C LEU A 75 0.73 18.57 14.82
N ASP A 76 1.48 19.07 13.85
CA ASP A 76 1.93 18.36 12.64
C ASP A 76 3.44 18.20 12.59
N TYR A 77 4.19 19.17 13.13
CA TYR A 77 5.64 19.09 13.30
C TYR A 77 5.97 18.69 14.73
N VAL A 78 6.43 17.46 14.92
CA VAL A 78 6.72 16.92 16.25
C VAL A 78 7.93 15.98 16.17
N PRO A 79 9.09 16.34 16.73
CA PRO A 79 10.25 15.45 16.81
C PRO A 79 9.85 14.15 17.51
N THR A 80 9.96 13.04 16.79
CA THR A 80 9.49 11.74 17.25
C THR A 80 10.65 10.77 17.38
N ASP A 81 10.61 9.88 18.38
CA ASP A 81 11.62 8.82 18.52
C ASP A 81 11.69 7.97 17.25
N LYS A 82 12.92 7.59 16.85
CA LYS A 82 13.17 6.88 15.59
C LYS A 82 12.38 5.58 15.45
N LYS A 83 12.09 4.86 16.55
CA LYS A 83 11.35 3.58 16.51
C LYS A 83 9.86 3.83 16.36
N VAL A 84 9.34 4.86 17.04
CA VAL A 84 7.95 5.28 16.92
C VAL A 84 7.71 5.82 15.52
N LEU A 85 8.61 6.64 14.98
CA LEU A 85 8.49 7.14 13.61
C LEU A 85 8.67 6.05 12.56
N PHE A 86 9.56 5.08 12.79
CA PHE A 86 9.62 3.89 11.93
C PHE A 86 8.27 3.15 11.91
N GLY A 87 7.67 2.93 13.08
CA GLY A 87 6.34 2.32 13.17
C GLY A 87 5.25 3.15 12.51
N HIS A 88 5.24 4.47 12.72
CA HIS A 88 4.33 5.38 12.04
C HIS A 88 4.47 5.30 10.53
N HIS A 89 5.69 5.46 10.02
CA HIS A 89 5.96 5.42 8.59
C HIS A 89 5.57 4.07 8.00
N PHE A 90 6.05 2.96 8.58
CA PHE A 90 5.72 1.60 8.15
C PHE A 90 4.21 1.34 8.15
N ALA A 91 3.51 1.68 9.23
CA ALA A 91 2.08 1.45 9.30
C ALA A 91 1.28 2.32 8.32
N ALA A 92 1.74 3.55 8.06
CA ALA A 92 1.15 4.42 7.07
C ALA A 92 1.35 3.88 5.64
N ILE A 93 2.55 3.39 5.30
CA ILE A 93 2.85 2.91 3.94
C ILE A 93 2.30 1.50 3.66
N ALA A 94 2.34 0.62 4.65
CA ALA A 94 1.86 -0.75 4.56
C ALA A 94 0.34 -0.80 4.77
N GLY A 95 -0.40 -0.55 3.68
CA GLY A 95 -1.85 -0.66 3.59
C GLY A 95 -2.31 -2.00 2.99
N ALA A 96 -3.40 -1.97 2.21
CA ALA A 96 -3.98 -3.18 1.59
C ALA A 96 -3.11 -3.74 0.45
N GLY A 97 -2.48 -2.85 -0.31
CA GLY A 97 -1.74 -3.19 -1.54
C GLY A 97 -0.68 -4.29 -1.38
N PRO A 98 0.24 -4.24 -0.38
CA PRO A 98 1.22 -5.30 -0.19
C PRO A 98 0.61 -6.64 0.26
N LEU A 99 -0.61 -6.66 0.82
CA LEU A 99 -1.28 -7.90 1.24
C LEU A 99 -2.09 -8.50 0.09
N VAL A 100 -2.98 -7.70 -0.49
CA VAL A 100 -3.95 -8.13 -1.51
C VAL A 100 -3.28 -8.34 -2.86
N GLY A 101 -2.40 -7.42 -3.29
CA GLY A 101 -1.79 -7.46 -4.62
C GLY A 101 -1.08 -8.79 -4.92
N PRO A 102 -0.14 -9.25 -4.05
CA PRO A 102 0.58 -10.50 -4.28
C PRO A 102 -0.33 -11.72 -4.31
N VAL A 103 -1.39 -11.73 -3.49
CA VAL A 103 -2.39 -12.79 -3.50
C VAL A 103 -3.12 -12.81 -4.85
N LEU A 104 -3.59 -11.67 -5.35
CA LEU A 104 -4.23 -11.59 -6.67
C LEU A 104 -3.27 -11.94 -7.82
N ALA A 105 -1.99 -11.65 -7.67
CA ALA A 105 -0.97 -12.00 -8.66
C ALA A 105 -0.60 -13.49 -8.67
N ALA A 106 -0.88 -14.24 -7.59
CA ALA A 106 -0.59 -15.67 -7.50
C ALA A 106 -1.25 -16.49 -8.61
N GLN A 107 -2.32 -15.98 -9.26
CA GLN A 107 -2.91 -16.62 -10.43
C GLN A 107 -1.90 -16.84 -11.57
N MET A 108 -0.83 -16.04 -11.66
CA MET A 108 0.23 -16.15 -12.68
C MET A 108 1.36 -17.10 -12.26
N GLY A 109 1.26 -17.70 -11.07
CA GLY A 109 2.32 -18.46 -10.42
C GLY A 109 3.12 -17.60 -9.43
N TYR A 110 3.93 -18.24 -8.59
CA TYR A 110 4.68 -17.53 -7.54
C TYR A 110 5.91 -16.78 -8.08
N LEU A 111 6.54 -17.25 -9.16
CA LEU A 111 7.89 -16.82 -9.55
C LEU A 111 7.94 -15.37 -10.06
N PRO A 112 7.08 -14.93 -11.00
CA PRO A 112 7.14 -13.56 -11.52
C PRO A 112 6.90 -12.52 -10.43
N GLY A 113 5.88 -12.76 -9.60
CA GLY A 113 5.53 -11.89 -8.48
C GLY A 113 6.67 -11.78 -7.47
N MET A 114 7.24 -12.92 -7.05
CA MET A 114 8.37 -12.97 -6.13
C MET A 114 9.57 -12.16 -6.65
N LEU A 115 9.95 -12.36 -7.93
CA LEU A 115 11.09 -11.66 -8.52
C LEU A 115 10.90 -10.14 -8.53
N TRP A 116 9.71 -9.67 -8.91
CA TRP A 116 9.45 -8.24 -8.94
C TRP A 116 9.30 -7.63 -7.54
N LEU A 117 8.69 -8.33 -6.58
CA LEU A 117 8.64 -7.88 -5.18
C LEU A 117 10.05 -7.64 -4.64
N ILE A 118 10.96 -8.62 -4.80
CA ILE A 118 12.33 -8.54 -4.27
C ILE A 118 13.19 -7.54 -5.04
N ALA A 119 13.20 -7.60 -6.38
CA ALA A 119 14.06 -6.74 -7.18
C ALA A 119 13.52 -5.30 -7.23
N GLY A 120 12.21 -5.14 -7.39
CA GLY A 120 11.51 -3.86 -7.46
C GLY A 120 11.66 -3.06 -6.16
N VAL A 121 11.49 -3.69 -4.99
CA VAL A 121 11.68 -2.97 -3.72
C VAL A 121 13.11 -2.47 -3.55
N VAL A 122 14.11 -3.30 -3.85
CA VAL A 122 15.51 -2.95 -3.61
C VAL A 122 15.98 -1.84 -4.53
N LEU A 123 15.60 -1.90 -5.82
CA LEU A 123 16.12 -1.03 -6.86
C LEU A 123 15.26 0.21 -7.11
N ALA A 124 13.97 0.16 -6.77
CA ALA A 124 13.00 1.21 -7.09
C ALA A 124 12.23 1.69 -5.85
N GLY A 125 11.50 0.81 -5.16
CA GLY A 125 10.60 1.20 -4.06
C GLY A 125 11.31 1.86 -2.90
N ALA A 126 12.25 1.14 -2.28
CA ALA A 126 13.00 1.64 -1.13
C ALA A 126 13.88 2.84 -1.51
N VAL A 127 14.33 2.90 -2.77
CA VAL A 127 15.06 4.05 -3.31
C VAL A 127 14.17 5.28 -3.37
N GLN A 128 13.00 5.17 -4.00
CA GLN A 128 12.03 6.26 -4.11
C GLN A 128 11.65 6.78 -2.72
N ASP A 129 11.21 5.89 -1.84
CA ASP A 129 10.68 6.26 -0.53
C ASP A 129 11.72 7.02 0.30
N PHE A 130 12.95 6.49 0.37
CA PHE A 130 14.06 7.16 1.05
C PHE A 130 14.46 8.49 0.39
N MET A 131 14.59 8.54 -0.93
CA MET A 131 15.00 9.76 -1.62
C MET A 131 13.94 10.86 -1.49
N VAL A 132 12.66 10.53 -1.60
CA VAL A 132 11.56 11.49 -1.42
C VAL A 132 11.55 12.03 0.00
N LEU A 133 11.72 11.16 1.00
CA LEU A 133 11.83 11.57 2.40
C LEU A 133 12.96 12.59 2.60
N PHE A 134 14.16 12.26 2.12
CA PHE A 134 15.31 13.15 2.18
C PHE A 134 15.06 14.49 1.48
N VAL A 135 14.52 14.45 0.26
CA VAL A 135 14.22 15.66 -0.52
C VAL A 135 13.24 16.53 0.26
N SER A 136 12.13 15.96 0.75
CA SER A 136 11.14 16.72 1.52
C SER A 136 11.71 17.27 2.83
N THR A 137 12.50 16.50 3.58
CA THR A 137 13.16 16.97 4.81
C THR A 137 13.99 18.24 4.56
N ARG A 138 14.70 18.32 3.43
CA ARG A 138 15.50 19.50 3.08
C ARG A 138 14.71 20.64 2.43
N ARG A 139 13.42 20.44 2.15
CA ARG A 139 12.45 21.44 1.67
C ARG A 139 11.33 21.62 2.69
N ASP A 140 11.69 21.55 3.96
CA ASP A 140 10.81 21.92 5.06
C ASP A 140 9.54 21.05 5.22
N GLY A 141 9.59 19.78 4.78
CA GLY A 141 8.46 18.86 4.90
C GLY A 141 7.30 19.15 3.93
N ARG A 142 7.59 19.74 2.77
CA ARG A 142 6.60 20.06 1.73
C ARG A 142 6.07 18.83 1.00
N SER A 143 4.80 18.92 0.59
CA SER A 143 4.14 17.87 -0.18
C SER A 143 4.78 17.70 -1.56
N LEU A 144 4.62 16.51 -2.15
CA LEU A 144 5.20 16.15 -3.44
C LEU A 144 4.94 17.19 -4.55
N GLY A 145 3.70 17.70 -4.66
CA GLY A 145 3.35 18.67 -5.69
C GLY A 145 4.04 20.04 -5.50
N GLU A 146 4.21 20.48 -4.25
CA GLU A 146 5.00 21.69 -3.96
C GLU A 146 6.49 21.46 -4.19
N LEU A 147 7.04 20.27 -3.92
CA LEU A 147 8.43 19.95 -4.27
C LEU A 147 8.66 20.04 -5.78
N VAL A 148 7.74 19.51 -6.59
CA VAL A 148 7.79 19.64 -8.06
C VAL A 148 7.74 21.11 -8.46
N LYS A 149 6.87 21.91 -7.82
CA LYS A 149 6.75 23.34 -8.08
C LYS A 149 8.05 24.10 -7.81
N GLU A 150 8.69 23.84 -6.68
CA GLU A 150 9.93 24.50 -6.31
C GLU A 150 11.09 24.07 -7.20
N GLU A 151 11.18 22.79 -7.54
CA GLU A 151 12.34 22.27 -8.25
C GLU A 151 12.24 22.44 -9.77
N MET A 152 11.04 22.33 -10.34
CA MET A 152 10.78 22.32 -11.80
C MET A 152 9.96 23.53 -12.30
N GLY A 153 9.41 24.36 -11.40
CA GLY A 153 8.69 25.58 -11.72
C GLY A 153 7.16 25.49 -11.60
N ASN A 154 6.50 26.65 -11.66
CA ASN A 154 5.10 26.81 -11.30
C ASN A 154 4.13 25.94 -12.12
N THR A 155 4.30 25.87 -13.44
CA THR A 155 3.42 25.10 -14.33
C THR A 155 3.48 23.60 -14.03
N ALA A 156 4.68 23.05 -13.87
CA ALA A 156 4.88 21.65 -13.49
C ALA A 156 4.28 21.37 -12.10
N GLY A 157 4.47 22.30 -11.17
CA GLY A 157 3.94 22.22 -9.81
C GLY A 157 2.42 22.16 -9.72
N ILE A 158 1.71 23.06 -10.41
CA ILE A 158 0.23 23.07 -10.39
C ILE A 158 -0.33 21.77 -10.98
N LEU A 159 0.25 21.32 -12.10
CA LEU A 159 -0.15 20.07 -12.74
C LEU A 159 0.06 18.87 -11.80
N ALA A 160 1.22 18.80 -11.14
CA ALA A 160 1.53 17.76 -10.17
C ALA A 160 0.60 17.83 -8.94
N LEU A 161 0.32 19.02 -8.40
CA LEU A 161 -0.58 19.19 -7.26
C LEU A 161 -2.00 18.67 -7.56
N ILE A 162 -2.58 19.07 -8.70
CA ILE A 162 -3.91 18.60 -9.12
C ILE A 162 -3.92 17.09 -9.29
N ALA A 163 -2.96 16.55 -10.05
CA ALA A 163 -2.89 15.12 -10.32
C ALA A 163 -2.68 14.31 -9.03
N CYS A 164 -1.73 14.70 -8.18
CA CYS A 164 -1.48 14.01 -6.92
C CYS A 164 -2.72 14.04 -6.01
N PHE A 165 -3.43 15.17 -5.92
CA PHE A 165 -4.64 15.26 -5.08
C PHE A 165 -5.78 14.37 -5.61
N MET A 166 -6.02 14.36 -6.93
CA MET A 166 -7.00 13.45 -7.54
C MET A 166 -6.66 11.98 -7.29
N ILE A 167 -5.40 11.59 -7.50
CA ILE A 167 -4.92 10.23 -7.24
C ILE A 167 -5.11 9.87 -5.76
N MET A 168 -4.80 10.79 -4.85
CA MET A 168 -4.95 10.58 -3.42
C MET A 168 -6.41 10.33 -3.01
N VAL A 169 -7.36 11.09 -3.57
CA VAL A 169 -8.79 10.88 -3.33
C VAL A 169 -9.23 9.48 -3.77
N ILE A 170 -8.78 9.03 -4.95
CA ILE A 170 -9.09 7.69 -5.47
C ILE A 170 -8.51 6.61 -4.56
N ILE A 171 -7.23 6.72 -4.20
CA ILE A 171 -6.53 5.76 -3.33
C ILE A 171 -7.22 5.63 -1.98
N LEU A 172 -7.53 6.75 -1.32
CA LEU A 172 -8.18 6.74 -0.01
C LEU A 172 -9.56 6.10 -0.06
N ALA A 173 -10.34 6.41 -1.10
CA ALA A 173 -11.68 5.85 -1.24
C ALA A 173 -11.63 4.33 -1.47
N VAL A 174 -10.70 3.85 -2.30
CA VAL A 174 -10.46 2.41 -2.55
C VAL A 174 -10.01 1.69 -1.28
N LEU A 175 -9.05 2.24 -0.54
CA LEU A 175 -8.58 1.64 0.71
C LEU A 175 -9.70 1.59 1.76
N ALA A 176 -10.44 2.68 1.93
CA ALA A 176 -11.54 2.74 2.89
C ALA A 176 -12.67 1.77 2.51
N MET A 177 -12.92 1.50 1.23
CA MET A 177 -13.89 0.49 0.79
C MET A 177 -13.54 -0.90 1.32
N ILE A 178 -12.27 -1.29 1.30
CA ILE A 178 -11.87 -2.62 1.79
C ILE A 178 -12.18 -2.73 3.30
N VAL A 179 -11.93 -1.66 4.06
CA VAL A 179 -12.29 -1.61 5.50
C VAL A 179 -13.79 -1.74 5.68
N VAL A 180 -14.60 -0.99 4.93
CA VAL A 180 -16.07 -1.09 5.01
C VAL A 180 -16.54 -2.50 4.69
N LYS A 181 -16.04 -3.11 3.62
CA LYS A 181 -16.41 -4.50 3.24
C LYS A 181 -16.00 -5.51 4.31
N ALA A 182 -14.84 -5.34 4.96
CA ALA A 182 -14.36 -6.23 6.01
C ALA A 182 -15.16 -6.09 7.33
N LEU A 183 -15.68 -4.89 7.63
CA LEU A 183 -16.39 -4.60 8.89
C LEU A 183 -17.93 -4.70 8.79
N THR A 184 -18.48 -4.71 7.57
CA THR A 184 -19.94 -4.83 7.36
C THR A 184 -20.44 -6.13 7.97
N HIS A 185 -21.43 -6.04 8.85
CA HIS A 185 -21.95 -7.18 9.61
C HIS A 185 -20.89 -7.96 10.41
N SER A 186 -19.85 -7.28 10.89
CA SER A 186 -18.81 -7.86 11.75
C SER A 186 -18.71 -7.15 13.11
N PRO A 187 -19.54 -7.52 14.10
CA PRO A 187 -19.46 -6.96 15.45
C PRO A 187 -18.09 -7.10 16.10
N TRP A 188 -17.44 -8.26 15.90
CA TRP A 188 -16.08 -8.51 16.37
C TRP A 188 -15.12 -7.43 15.85
N GLY A 189 -15.13 -7.21 14.53
CA GLY A 189 -14.18 -6.28 13.91
C GLY A 189 -14.43 -4.84 14.27
N THR A 190 -15.69 -4.41 14.21
CA THR A 190 -16.06 -3.06 14.59
C THR A 190 -15.67 -2.76 16.03
N TYR A 191 -15.93 -3.67 16.98
CA TYR A 191 -15.53 -3.51 18.38
C TYR A 191 -14.00 -3.42 18.53
N THR A 192 -13.27 -4.34 17.89
CA THR A 192 -11.80 -4.39 18.00
C THR A 192 -11.18 -3.10 17.49
N VAL A 193 -11.63 -2.64 16.31
CA VAL A 193 -11.18 -1.37 15.72
C VAL A 193 -11.53 -0.19 16.63
N ALA A 194 -12.76 -0.12 17.14
CA ALA A 194 -13.20 0.94 18.03
C ALA A 194 -12.36 1.00 19.32
N PHE A 195 -11.98 -0.14 19.89
CA PHE A 195 -11.15 -0.22 21.10
C PHE A 195 -9.72 0.33 20.89
N THR A 196 -9.17 0.21 19.68
CA THR A 196 -7.82 0.76 19.39
C THR A 196 -7.74 2.28 19.50
N ILE A 197 -8.84 3.00 19.32
CA ILE A 197 -8.88 4.47 19.34
C ILE A 197 -8.58 5.02 20.75
N PRO A 198 -9.35 4.69 21.81
CA PRO A 198 -9.04 5.16 23.16
C PRO A 198 -7.70 4.61 23.66
N LEU A 199 -7.32 3.39 23.25
CA LEU A 199 -6.00 2.84 23.59
C LEU A 199 -4.87 3.69 22.99
N ALA A 200 -4.96 4.07 21.72
CA ALA A 200 -3.97 4.95 21.09
C ALA A 200 -3.89 6.33 21.76
N ILE A 201 -5.04 6.93 22.10
CA ILE A 201 -5.09 8.19 22.85
C ILE A 201 -4.39 8.05 24.21
N PHE A 202 -4.67 6.96 24.93
CA PHE A 202 -3.99 6.65 26.18
C PHE A 202 -2.47 6.51 25.97
N MET A 203 -2.01 5.79 24.95
CA MET A 203 -0.60 5.65 24.64
C MET A 203 0.08 6.99 24.30
N GLY A 204 -0.60 7.87 23.56
CA GLY A 204 -0.14 9.22 23.25
C GLY A 204 0.00 10.08 24.52
N ILE A 205 -1.00 10.09 25.39
CA ILE A 205 -0.96 10.80 26.68
C ILE A 205 0.13 10.21 27.59
N TYR A 206 0.27 8.88 27.62
CA TYR A 206 1.25 8.20 28.46
C TYR A 206 2.67 8.58 28.09
N THR A 207 2.99 8.57 26.80
CA THR A 207 4.32 8.92 26.27
C THR A 207 4.60 10.42 26.31
N ARG A 208 3.59 11.27 26.15
CA ARG A 208 3.75 12.72 26.21
C ARG A 208 3.85 13.25 27.64
N TYR A 209 3.01 12.77 28.56
CA TYR A 209 2.80 13.40 29.87
C TYR A 209 3.09 12.51 31.08
N ILE A 210 2.76 11.21 31.05
CA ILE A 210 2.84 10.35 32.25
C ILE A 210 4.27 9.86 32.47
N ARG A 211 4.89 9.23 31.47
CA ARG A 211 6.28 8.76 31.52
C ARG A 211 7.01 9.01 30.19
N PRO A 212 7.46 10.26 29.95
CA PRO A 212 8.25 10.60 28.77
C PRO A 212 9.48 9.73 28.60
N GLY A 213 9.80 9.37 27.35
CA GLY A 213 10.94 8.52 26.99
C GLY A 213 10.80 7.02 27.29
N ARG A 214 9.76 6.57 28.02
CA ARG A 214 9.58 5.13 28.36
C ARG A 214 8.73 4.37 27.33
N ILE A 215 9.21 4.37 26.09
CA ILE A 215 8.51 3.75 24.95
C ILE A 215 8.29 2.24 25.16
N GLY A 216 9.23 1.53 25.83
CA GLY A 216 9.09 0.10 26.11
C GLY A 216 7.90 -0.25 26.99
N GLU A 217 7.62 0.55 28.04
CA GLU A 217 6.50 0.32 28.96
C GLU A 217 5.15 0.43 28.22
N VAL A 218 4.97 1.52 27.47
CA VAL A 218 3.73 1.74 26.71
C VAL A 218 3.53 0.71 25.60
N SER A 219 4.62 0.19 25.03
CA SER A 219 4.57 -0.83 23.98
C SER A 219 4.00 -2.14 24.52
N ILE A 220 4.45 -2.57 25.71
CA ILE A 220 3.94 -3.79 26.37
C ILE A 220 2.47 -3.61 26.74
N ILE A 221 2.12 -2.46 27.34
CA ILE A 221 0.72 -2.15 27.69
C ILE A 221 -0.16 -2.18 26.44
N GLY A 222 0.26 -1.49 25.38
CA GLY A 222 -0.44 -1.46 24.10
C GLY A 222 -0.66 -2.88 23.53
N LEU A 223 0.38 -3.71 23.51
CA LEU A 223 0.27 -5.09 23.02
C LEU A 223 -0.71 -5.93 23.84
N VAL A 224 -0.65 -5.86 25.17
CA VAL A 224 -1.57 -6.60 26.06
C VAL A 224 -3.01 -6.17 25.84
N PHE A 225 -3.28 -4.87 25.80
CA PHE A 225 -4.63 -4.35 25.57
C PHE A 225 -5.13 -4.60 24.14
N LEU A 226 -4.25 -4.70 23.15
CA LEU A 226 -4.63 -5.06 21.80
C LEU A 226 -5.03 -6.54 21.69
N VAL A 227 -4.27 -7.44 22.32
CA VAL A 227 -4.65 -8.86 22.41
C VAL A 227 -5.96 -9.00 23.18
N PHE A 228 -6.12 -8.25 24.27
CA PHE A 228 -7.38 -8.18 25.00
C PHE A 228 -8.53 -7.72 24.10
N ALA A 229 -8.36 -6.65 23.32
CA ALA A 229 -9.38 -6.13 22.41
C ALA A 229 -9.85 -7.17 21.38
N ILE A 230 -8.92 -7.97 20.86
CA ILE A 230 -9.23 -9.03 19.91
C ILE A 230 -10.04 -10.14 20.58
N ILE A 231 -9.61 -10.59 21.77
CA ILE A 231 -10.29 -11.65 22.52
C ILE A 231 -11.69 -11.18 22.96
N SER A 232 -11.79 -9.99 23.54
CA SER A 232 -13.07 -9.44 23.98
C SER A 232 -13.99 -9.07 22.82
N GLY A 233 -13.46 -8.82 21.62
CA GLY A 233 -14.24 -8.69 20.40
C GLY A 233 -15.02 -9.97 20.05
N GLY A 234 -14.43 -11.14 20.26
CA GLY A 234 -15.13 -12.43 20.12
C GLY A 234 -16.28 -12.56 21.11
N TRP A 235 -16.04 -12.22 22.39
CA TRP A 235 -17.08 -12.24 23.42
C TRP A 235 -18.24 -11.28 23.11
N VAL A 236 -17.94 -10.10 22.56
CA VAL A 236 -18.94 -9.12 22.14
C VAL A 236 -19.77 -9.64 20.97
N ALA A 237 -19.14 -10.30 20.00
CA ALA A 237 -19.81 -10.84 18.83
C ALA A 237 -20.75 -12.02 19.16
N GLU A 238 -20.39 -12.85 20.14
CA GLU A 238 -21.22 -13.96 20.62
C GLU A 238 -22.40 -13.49 21.50
N SER A 239 -22.31 -12.28 22.07
CA SER A 239 -23.30 -11.77 23.02
C SER A 239 -24.48 -11.12 22.30
N GLU A 240 -25.68 -11.71 22.44
CA GLU A 240 -26.93 -11.17 21.87
C GLU A 240 -27.23 -9.71 22.27
N THR A 241 -26.77 -9.29 23.44
CA THR A 241 -26.96 -7.92 23.95
C THR A 241 -25.96 -6.91 23.41
N TRP A 242 -24.70 -7.31 23.18
CA TRP A 242 -23.62 -6.38 22.82
C TRP A 242 -23.35 -6.36 21.32
N ALA A 243 -23.52 -7.49 20.62
CA ALA A 243 -23.30 -7.60 19.19
C ALA A 243 -24.09 -6.56 18.36
N PRO A 244 -25.38 -6.27 18.65
CA PRO A 244 -26.14 -5.28 17.87
C PRO A 244 -25.58 -3.85 17.94
N TYR A 245 -24.81 -3.50 18.97
CA TYR A 245 -24.15 -2.19 19.08
C TYR A 245 -22.91 -2.04 18.18
N PHE A 246 -22.45 -3.13 17.58
CA PHE A 246 -21.27 -3.16 16.70
C PHE A 246 -21.58 -3.77 15.32
N ASP A 247 -22.83 -4.17 15.09
CA ASP A 247 -23.34 -4.62 13.79
C ASP A 247 -23.81 -3.44 12.95
N TYR A 248 -23.06 -3.11 11.90
CA TYR A 248 -23.34 -1.97 11.03
C TYR A 248 -23.39 -2.36 9.56
N THR A 249 -24.28 -1.69 8.84
CA THR A 249 -24.33 -1.72 7.37
C THR A 249 -23.15 -0.96 6.77
N GLY A 250 -22.79 -1.29 5.52
CA GLY A 250 -21.70 -0.59 4.83
C GLY A 250 -21.89 0.93 4.73
N VAL A 251 -23.14 1.40 4.60
CA VAL A 251 -23.45 2.85 4.53
C VAL A 251 -23.20 3.52 5.88
N GLN A 252 -23.59 2.89 6.99
CA GLN A 252 -23.31 3.42 8.33
C GLN A 252 -21.80 3.50 8.57
N LEU A 253 -21.06 2.43 8.26
CA LEU A 253 -19.60 2.37 8.39
C LEU A 253 -18.90 3.43 7.53
N THR A 254 -19.41 3.69 6.32
CA THR A 254 -18.88 4.75 5.44
C THR A 254 -18.87 6.10 6.13
N TRP A 255 -20.01 6.53 6.66
CA TRP A 255 -20.12 7.83 7.32
C TRP A 255 -19.39 7.89 8.67
N MET A 256 -19.32 6.76 9.39
CA MET A 256 -18.47 6.65 10.58
C MET A 256 -16.99 6.84 10.23
N LEU A 257 -16.50 6.22 9.15
CA LEU A 257 -15.12 6.37 8.68
C LEU A 257 -14.83 7.79 8.20
N VAL A 258 -15.76 8.45 7.52
CA VAL A 258 -15.61 9.86 7.10
C VAL A 258 -15.50 10.77 8.33
N GLY A 259 -16.39 10.61 9.31
CA GLY A 259 -16.35 11.36 10.56
C GLY A 259 -15.09 11.09 11.37
N TYR A 260 -14.68 9.82 11.46
CA TYR A 260 -13.45 9.40 12.11
C TYR A 260 -12.21 9.98 11.42
N GLY A 261 -12.11 9.86 10.09
CA GLY A 261 -11.00 10.40 9.31
C GLY A 261 -10.86 11.91 9.44
N PHE A 262 -11.98 12.63 9.57
CA PHE A 262 -11.97 14.07 9.88
C PHE A 262 -11.30 14.34 11.24
N VAL A 263 -11.76 13.65 12.30
CA VAL A 263 -11.21 13.82 13.64
C VAL A 263 -9.73 13.44 13.67
N ALA A 264 -9.36 12.30 13.08
CA ALA A 264 -7.99 11.80 13.08
C ALA A 264 -7.01 12.70 12.30
N ALA A 265 -7.45 13.33 11.22
CA ALA A 265 -6.62 14.28 10.45
C ALA A 265 -6.48 15.65 11.14
N VAL A 266 -7.43 16.06 11.99
CA VAL A 266 -7.38 17.35 12.71
C VAL A 266 -6.60 17.26 14.02
N LEU A 267 -6.69 16.14 14.75
CA LEU A 267 -6.03 15.98 16.04
C LEU A 267 -4.49 16.08 15.92
N PRO A 268 -3.77 16.42 17.00
CA PRO A 268 -2.31 16.37 17.00
C PRO A 268 -1.78 14.97 16.65
N VAL A 269 -0.72 14.93 15.84
CA VAL A 269 -0.14 13.67 15.33
C VAL A 269 0.30 12.74 16.46
N TRP A 270 0.85 13.31 17.55
CA TRP A 270 1.31 12.56 18.73
C TRP A 270 0.19 12.02 19.61
N LEU A 271 -1.04 12.52 19.47
CA LEU A 271 -2.15 12.14 20.35
C LEU A 271 -2.85 10.86 19.86
N LEU A 272 -3.11 10.77 18.55
CA LEU A 272 -3.84 9.65 17.97
C LEU A 272 -3.02 8.92 16.91
N LEU A 273 -2.56 9.62 15.87
CA LEU A 273 -2.00 8.99 14.68
C LEU A 273 -0.72 8.20 14.98
N ALA A 274 0.33 8.85 15.50
CA ALA A 274 1.61 8.19 15.77
C ALA A 274 1.49 7.06 16.81
N PRO A 275 0.76 7.21 17.94
CA PRO A 275 0.56 6.11 18.88
C PRO A 275 -0.24 4.94 18.29
N ARG A 276 -1.28 5.22 17.50
CA ARG A 276 -2.11 4.20 16.85
C ARG A 276 -1.30 3.42 15.82
N ASP A 277 -0.55 4.13 15.00
CA ASP A 277 0.28 3.52 13.97
C ASP A 277 1.40 2.69 14.58
N TYR A 278 2.01 3.19 15.67
CA TYR A 278 2.98 2.44 16.45
C TYR A 278 2.39 1.19 17.11
N LEU A 279 1.20 1.29 17.71
CA LEU A 279 0.46 0.14 18.26
C LEU A 279 0.19 -0.89 17.16
N SER A 280 -0.33 -0.43 16.02
CA SER A 280 -0.62 -1.29 14.89
C SER A 280 0.66 -2.00 14.45
N THR A 281 1.80 -1.32 14.37
CA THR A 281 3.09 -1.88 13.94
C THR A 281 3.49 -3.13 14.71
N PHE A 282 3.19 -3.19 16.02
CA PHE A 282 3.46 -4.41 16.79
C PHE A 282 2.63 -5.59 16.32
N LEU A 283 1.34 -5.38 16.08
CA LEU A 283 0.48 -6.39 15.49
C LEU A 283 0.95 -6.71 14.07
N LYS A 284 1.34 -5.68 13.30
CA LYS A 284 1.76 -5.80 11.91
C LYS A 284 2.98 -6.70 11.77
N ILE A 285 4.07 -6.27 12.37
CA ILE A 285 5.36 -6.94 12.33
C ILE A 285 5.29 -8.25 13.12
N GLY A 286 4.62 -8.26 14.27
CA GLY A 286 4.48 -9.44 15.14
C GLY A 286 3.76 -10.59 14.44
N THR A 287 2.60 -10.33 13.81
CA THR A 287 1.85 -11.35 13.07
C THR A 287 2.65 -11.87 11.88
N ILE A 288 3.30 -10.99 11.10
CA ILE A 288 4.08 -11.40 9.93
C ILE A 288 5.33 -12.18 10.31
N ILE A 289 6.01 -11.80 11.40
CA ILE A 289 7.11 -12.61 11.96
C ILE A 289 6.58 -13.94 12.49
N GLY A 290 5.45 -13.95 13.19
CA GLY A 290 4.79 -15.18 13.66
C GLY A 290 4.47 -16.12 12.51
N LEU A 291 3.96 -15.58 11.40
CA LEU A 291 3.72 -16.33 10.17
C LEU A 291 5.03 -16.86 9.57
N ALA A 292 6.09 -16.06 9.51
CA ALA A 292 7.40 -16.49 9.01
C ALA A 292 8.00 -17.61 9.86
N ILE A 293 7.92 -17.50 11.19
CA ILE A 293 8.30 -18.59 12.11
C ILE A 293 7.43 -19.81 11.86
N GLY A 294 6.12 -19.63 11.65
CA GLY A 294 5.21 -20.73 11.33
C GLY A 294 5.59 -21.47 10.05
N ILE A 295 5.99 -20.75 9.01
CA ILE A 295 6.53 -21.32 7.77
C ILE A 295 7.83 -22.09 8.02
N VAL A 296 8.72 -21.58 8.85
CA VAL A 296 9.98 -22.26 9.19
C VAL A 296 9.71 -23.58 9.93
N ILE A 297 8.74 -23.59 10.84
CA ILE A 297 8.37 -24.78 11.62
C ILE A 297 7.64 -25.81 10.75
N LEU A 298 6.63 -25.38 10.00
CA LEU A 298 5.81 -26.28 9.17
C LEU A 298 6.51 -26.74 7.90
N ASN A 299 7.41 -25.90 7.38
CA ASN A 299 8.10 -26.12 6.12
C ASN A 299 7.11 -26.52 4.99
N PRO A 300 6.08 -25.70 4.69
CA PRO A 300 5.08 -26.08 3.69
C PRO A 300 5.62 -25.95 2.26
N ASN A 301 5.22 -26.89 1.40
CA ASN A 301 5.50 -26.79 -0.03
C ASN A 301 4.56 -25.79 -0.69
N LEU A 302 5.08 -25.06 -1.68
CA LEU A 302 4.28 -24.21 -2.54
C LEU A 302 3.47 -25.10 -3.50
N GLN A 303 2.15 -25.07 -3.38
CA GLN A 303 1.23 -25.81 -4.23
C GLN A 303 0.99 -25.10 -5.56
N MET A 304 1.03 -23.77 -5.56
CA MET A 304 0.96 -22.99 -6.79
C MET A 304 2.25 -23.20 -7.61
N PRO A 305 2.17 -23.46 -8.92
CA PRO A 305 3.36 -23.65 -9.75
C PRO A 305 4.14 -22.32 -9.93
N ALA A 306 5.38 -22.43 -10.40
CA ALA A 306 6.23 -21.26 -10.67
C ALA A 306 5.59 -20.31 -11.67
N LEU A 307 5.01 -20.87 -12.73
CA LEU A 307 4.22 -20.20 -13.75
C LEU A 307 2.95 -21.00 -13.97
N THR A 308 1.83 -20.30 -14.15
CA THR A 308 0.57 -20.91 -14.60
C THR A 308 0.36 -20.59 -16.09
N LYS A 309 -0.69 -21.18 -16.68
CA LYS A 309 -1.12 -20.82 -18.05
C LYS A 309 -1.57 -19.36 -18.19
N TYR A 310 -1.94 -18.70 -17.09
CA TYR A 310 -2.55 -17.36 -17.10
C TYR A 310 -1.55 -16.21 -17.25
N ILE A 311 -0.27 -16.51 -17.49
CA ILE A 311 0.73 -15.50 -17.89
C ILE A 311 0.38 -14.83 -19.23
N ASP A 312 -0.50 -15.46 -20.02
CA ASP A 312 -1.06 -15.00 -21.30
C ASP A 312 -2.25 -14.03 -21.14
N GLY A 313 -2.54 -13.60 -19.92
CA GLY A 313 -3.59 -12.63 -19.61
C GLY A 313 -5.01 -13.16 -19.59
N THR A 314 -5.22 -14.47 -19.75
CA THR A 314 -6.55 -15.12 -19.70
C THR A 314 -7.04 -15.45 -18.29
N GLY A 315 -6.35 -14.94 -17.25
CA GLY A 315 -6.62 -15.21 -15.84
C GLY A 315 -8.06 -14.87 -15.40
N PRO A 316 -8.72 -15.75 -14.62
CA PRO A 316 -10.10 -15.51 -14.16
C PRO A 316 -10.17 -14.53 -12.99
N VAL A 317 -9.09 -14.33 -12.22
CA VAL A 317 -9.07 -13.40 -11.08
C VAL A 317 -9.00 -11.95 -11.57
N TRP A 318 -8.14 -11.71 -12.55
CA TRP A 318 -8.06 -10.44 -13.27
C TRP A 318 -7.47 -10.66 -14.66
N ALA A 319 -7.88 -9.83 -15.62
CA ALA A 319 -7.45 -9.93 -17.01
C ALA A 319 -6.28 -9.01 -17.34
N GLY A 320 -5.36 -9.50 -18.18
CA GLY A 320 -4.19 -8.77 -18.68
C GLY A 320 -2.90 -9.59 -18.59
N ASP A 321 -2.04 -9.44 -19.59
CA ASP A 321 -0.78 -10.18 -19.70
C ASP A 321 0.18 -9.90 -18.54
N LEU A 322 1.13 -10.82 -18.30
CA LEU A 322 2.14 -10.66 -17.26
C LEU A 322 2.83 -9.29 -17.35
N PHE A 323 3.26 -8.90 -18.55
CA PHE A 323 3.71 -7.55 -18.82
C PHE A 323 2.61 -6.81 -19.58
N PRO A 324 2.21 -5.59 -19.14
CA PRO A 324 2.73 -4.82 -18.02
C PRO A 324 1.99 -5.04 -16.69
N PHE A 325 0.90 -5.81 -16.67
CA PHE A 325 -0.08 -5.75 -15.59
C PHE A 325 0.41 -6.28 -14.24
N LEU A 326 1.26 -7.30 -14.22
CA LEU A 326 1.84 -7.79 -12.96
C LEU A 326 2.53 -6.65 -12.20
N PHE A 327 3.33 -5.85 -12.89
CA PHE A 327 4.15 -4.78 -12.30
C PHE A 327 3.31 -3.66 -11.68
N ILE A 328 2.08 -3.46 -12.14
CA ILE A 328 1.15 -2.49 -11.56
C ILE A 328 0.22 -3.11 -10.50
N THR A 329 -0.11 -4.39 -10.61
CA THR A 329 -0.96 -5.12 -9.65
C THR A 329 -0.26 -5.30 -8.31
N ILE A 330 1.03 -5.66 -8.31
CA ILE A 330 1.83 -5.83 -7.09
C ILE A 330 2.68 -4.60 -6.77
N ALA A 331 2.30 -3.44 -7.32
CA ALA A 331 3.04 -2.19 -7.16
C ALA A 331 3.30 -1.87 -5.69
N CYS A 332 2.29 -1.87 -4.81
CA CYS A 332 2.50 -1.42 -3.42
C CYS A 332 3.56 -2.23 -2.66
N GLY A 333 3.74 -3.52 -2.96
CA GLY A 333 4.80 -4.36 -2.36
C GLY A 333 6.18 -4.23 -3.01
N ALA A 334 6.30 -3.53 -4.14
CA ALA A 334 7.54 -3.37 -4.90
C ALA A 334 7.93 -1.89 -5.07
N VAL A 335 7.02 -1.05 -5.57
CA VAL A 335 7.15 0.41 -5.73
C VAL A 335 5.78 1.07 -5.63
N SER A 336 5.60 1.97 -4.65
CA SER A 336 4.30 2.61 -4.40
C SER A 336 4.38 4.13 -4.50
N GLY A 337 3.47 4.76 -5.26
CA GLY A 337 3.36 6.21 -5.30
C GLY A 337 2.80 6.79 -4.00
N PHE A 338 1.90 6.08 -3.33
CA PHE A 338 1.35 6.48 -2.03
C PHE A 338 2.46 6.71 -1.00
N HIS A 339 3.54 5.93 -1.03
CA HIS A 339 4.69 6.12 -0.15
C HIS A 339 5.35 7.48 -0.38
N ALA A 340 5.47 7.95 -1.62
CA ALA A 340 5.99 9.29 -1.89
C ALA A 340 5.14 10.39 -1.24
N LEU A 341 3.82 10.19 -1.08
CA LEU A 341 2.94 11.14 -0.41
C LEU A 341 3.14 11.12 1.11
N ILE A 342 3.37 9.94 1.70
CA ILE A 342 3.68 9.80 3.13
C ILE A 342 5.09 10.34 3.44
N ALA A 343 6.08 9.98 2.62
CA ALA A 343 7.48 10.40 2.70
C ALA A 343 7.68 11.90 2.43
N SER A 344 6.80 12.54 1.67
CA SER A 344 6.84 13.99 1.50
C SER A 344 5.92 14.76 2.44
N GLY A 345 4.81 14.16 2.90
CA GLY A 345 3.74 14.86 3.60
C GLY A 345 3.78 14.77 5.13
N THR A 346 3.94 13.57 5.70
CA THR A 346 3.80 13.34 7.15
C THR A 346 5.13 13.04 7.82
N THR A 347 5.86 12.04 7.32
CA THR A 347 7.11 11.54 7.91
C THR A 347 8.21 12.61 8.09
N PRO A 348 8.48 13.51 7.12
CA PRO A 348 9.55 14.50 7.28
C PRO A 348 9.25 15.49 8.41
N LYS A 349 7.97 15.73 8.73
CA LYS A 349 7.53 16.61 9.81
C LYS A 349 7.74 16.03 11.21
N MET A 350 8.03 14.73 11.30
CA MET A 350 8.34 14.05 12.55
C MET A 350 9.79 13.58 12.67
N LEU A 351 10.54 13.62 11.56
CA LEU A 351 11.93 13.13 11.48
C LEU A 351 12.86 13.97 12.36
N ALA A 352 13.33 13.39 13.47
CA ALA A 352 14.19 14.11 14.41
C ALA A 352 15.62 14.36 13.90
N ASN A 353 16.15 13.49 13.04
CA ASN A 353 17.50 13.65 12.47
C ASN A 353 17.58 13.03 11.07
N GLU A 354 18.27 13.70 10.15
CA GLU A 354 18.39 13.28 8.74
C GLU A 354 19.05 11.90 8.59
N ASN A 355 19.97 11.52 9.49
CA ASN A 355 20.64 10.21 9.48
C ASN A 355 19.65 9.04 9.72
N GLN A 356 18.47 9.31 10.26
CA GLN A 356 17.42 8.31 10.47
C GLN A 356 16.62 8.01 9.21
N ALA A 357 16.68 8.86 8.17
CA ALA A 357 15.86 8.75 6.97
C ALA A 357 16.07 7.42 6.23
N CYS A 358 17.30 6.89 6.20
CA CYS A 358 17.57 5.59 5.57
C CYS A 358 16.94 4.42 6.34
N PHE A 359 16.93 4.48 7.68
CA PHE A 359 16.29 3.45 8.51
C PHE A 359 14.77 3.48 8.34
N ILE A 360 14.20 4.68 8.24
CA ILE A 360 12.75 4.87 8.19
C ILE A 360 12.19 4.62 6.79
N GLY A 361 12.67 5.32 5.76
CA GLY A 361 12.20 5.14 4.38
C GLY A 361 12.68 3.83 3.77
N TYR A 362 14.00 3.70 3.54
CA TYR A 362 14.54 2.50 2.86
C TYR A 362 14.23 1.21 3.66
N GLY A 363 14.40 1.24 4.99
CA GLY A 363 14.09 0.11 5.85
C GLY A 363 12.60 -0.20 5.98
N GLY A 364 11.74 0.83 6.04
CA GLY A 364 10.28 0.66 6.09
C GLY A 364 9.75 -0.02 4.84
N MET A 365 10.20 0.42 3.66
CA MET A 365 9.78 -0.16 2.38
C MET A 365 10.28 -1.60 2.20
N LEU A 366 11.49 -1.94 2.65
CA LEU A 366 11.94 -3.35 2.69
C LEU A 366 11.04 -4.21 3.59
N MET A 367 10.60 -3.68 4.74
CA MET A 367 9.69 -4.39 5.64
C MET A 367 8.32 -4.60 5.00
N GLU A 368 7.78 -3.63 4.28
CA GLU A 368 6.52 -3.79 3.53
C GLU A 368 6.64 -4.84 2.43
N SER A 369 7.74 -4.86 1.69
CA SER A 369 7.96 -5.92 0.70
C SER A 369 8.14 -7.30 1.33
N PHE A 370 8.65 -7.38 2.56
CA PHE A 370 8.62 -8.63 3.32
C PHE A 370 7.20 -9.08 3.63
N VAL A 371 6.31 -8.16 4.02
CA VAL A 371 4.87 -8.45 4.15
C VAL A 371 4.30 -8.98 2.83
N ALA A 372 4.67 -8.39 1.70
CA ALA A 372 4.21 -8.81 0.38
C ALA A 372 4.68 -10.21 -0.03
N ILE A 373 5.93 -10.57 0.28
CA ILE A 373 6.43 -11.93 0.10
C ILE A 373 5.67 -12.92 0.96
N MET A 374 5.38 -12.56 2.21
CA MET A 374 4.61 -13.41 3.12
C MET A 374 3.17 -13.63 2.63
N ALA A 375 2.54 -12.60 2.08
CA ALA A 375 1.22 -12.70 1.47
C ALA A 375 1.20 -13.59 0.21
N LEU A 376 2.21 -13.44 -0.66
CA LEU A 376 2.39 -14.32 -1.81
C LEU A 376 2.54 -15.79 -1.38
N VAL A 377 3.41 -16.04 -0.40
CA VAL A 377 3.66 -17.39 0.10
C VAL A 377 2.40 -17.98 0.73
N ALA A 378 1.66 -17.22 1.55
CA ALA A 378 0.40 -17.68 2.13
C ALA A 378 -0.62 -18.08 1.04
N ALA A 379 -0.72 -17.31 -0.05
CA ALA A 379 -1.59 -17.64 -1.19
C ALA A 379 -1.10 -18.84 -2.01
N CYS A 380 0.20 -19.09 -2.05
CA CYS A 380 0.79 -20.18 -2.84
C CYS A 380 0.92 -21.51 -2.08
N VAL A 381 0.72 -21.51 -0.75
CA VAL A 381 0.69 -22.73 0.08
C VAL A 381 -0.68 -23.41 0.05
N ILE A 382 -1.76 -22.66 -0.16
CA ILE A 382 -3.11 -23.24 -0.30
C ILE A 382 -3.27 -23.94 -1.66
N ASP A 383 -4.21 -24.88 -1.73
CA ASP A 383 -4.55 -25.56 -2.97
C ASP A 383 -4.97 -24.56 -4.08
N PRO A 384 -4.43 -24.66 -5.31
CA PRO A 384 -4.77 -23.75 -6.39
C PRO A 384 -6.27 -23.75 -6.74
N GLY A 385 -6.97 -24.87 -6.63
CA GLY A 385 -8.41 -24.95 -6.85
C GLY A 385 -9.19 -24.14 -5.82
N VAL A 386 -8.79 -24.20 -4.55
CA VAL A 386 -9.32 -23.33 -3.48
C VAL A 386 -9.05 -21.86 -3.81
N TYR A 387 -7.80 -21.53 -4.16
CA TYR A 387 -7.41 -20.17 -4.55
C TYR A 387 -8.31 -19.59 -5.64
N PHE A 388 -8.54 -20.35 -6.72
CA PHE A 388 -9.36 -19.90 -7.85
C PHE A 388 -10.85 -19.84 -7.50
N ALA A 389 -11.37 -20.75 -6.69
CA ALA A 389 -12.75 -20.71 -6.21
C ALA A 389 -13.02 -19.48 -5.33
N MET A 390 -12.04 -19.05 -4.55
CA MET A 390 -12.16 -17.87 -3.69
C MET A 390 -12.04 -16.54 -4.46
N ASN A 391 -11.09 -16.45 -5.41
CA ASN A 391 -10.73 -15.17 -6.03
C ASN A 391 -11.41 -14.89 -7.38
N SER A 392 -12.04 -15.89 -8.01
CA SER A 392 -12.70 -15.68 -9.31
C SER A 392 -14.11 -15.08 -9.13
N PRO A 393 -14.59 -14.26 -10.09
CA PRO A 393 -15.92 -13.68 -10.03
C PRO A 393 -17.02 -14.75 -9.96
N LEU A 394 -18.03 -14.53 -9.09
CA LEU A 394 -19.17 -15.43 -8.95
C LEU A 394 -19.88 -15.71 -10.29
N ALA A 395 -19.98 -14.71 -11.16
CA ALA A 395 -20.61 -14.86 -12.47
C ALA A 395 -19.92 -15.90 -13.37
N MET A 396 -18.62 -16.16 -13.16
CA MET A 396 -17.88 -17.21 -13.86
C MET A 396 -18.02 -18.57 -13.16
N LEU A 397 -18.01 -18.58 -11.82
CA LEU A 397 -18.06 -19.80 -11.02
C LEU A 397 -19.46 -20.42 -10.94
N ALA A 398 -20.49 -19.59 -10.93
CA ALA A 398 -21.90 -19.98 -10.84
C ALA A 398 -22.75 -19.01 -11.66
N PRO A 399 -22.95 -19.29 -12.96
CA PRO A 399 -23.79 -18.47 -13.84
C PRO A 399 -25.21 -18.29 -13.30
N ALA A 400 -25.89 -17.21 -13.71
CA ALA A 400 -27.24 -16.89 -13.22
C ALA A 400 -28.22 -18.07 -13.39
N GLY A 401 -28.95 -18.39 -12.33
CA GLY A 401 -29.86 -19.54 -12.29
C GLY A 401 -29.26 -20.84 -11.76
N THR A 402 -27.98 -20.86 -11.39
CA THR A 402 -27.35 -22.00 -10.71
C THR A 402 -27.98 -22.22 -9.34
N GLN A 403 -28.51 -23.43 -9.09
CA GLN A 403 -29.07 -23.80 -7.78
C GLN A 403 -27.98 -24.23 -6.77
N ASP A 404 -27.02 -25.05 -7.22
CA ASP A 404 -25.89 -25.49 -6.40
C ASP A 404 -24.61 -24.75 -6.80
N VAL A 405 -24.33 -23.66 -6.09
CA VAL A 405 -23.17 -22.81 -6.31
C VAL A 405 -21.87 -23.55 -6.02
N VAL A 406 -21.85 -24.45 -5.05
CA VAL A 406 -20.63 -25.17 -4.62
C VAL A 406 -20.24 -26.20 -5.66
N ALA A 407 -21.20 -27.00 -6.13
CA ALA A 407 -20.95 -27.98 -7.18
C ALA A 407 -20.51 -27.32 -8.49
N SER A 408 -21.18 -26.23 -8.88
CA SER A 408 -20.84 -25.47 -10.07
C SER A 408 -19.42 -24.89 -10.00
N ALA A 409 -19.08 -24.23 -8.88
CA ALA A 409 -17.75 -23.66 -8.69
C ALA A 409 -16.65 -24.73 -8.75
N ALA A 410 -16.85 -25.88 -8.10
CA ALA A 410 -15.88 -26.98 -8.12
C ALA A 410 -15.68 -27.54 -9.54
N GLN A 411 -16.77 -27.70 -10.30
CA GLN A 411 -16.74 -28.17 -11.69
C GLN A 411 -16.03 -27.17 -12.61
N VAL A 412 -16.36 -25.89 -12.50
CA VAL A 412 -15.76 -24.82 -13.32
C VAL A 412 -14.26 -24.73 -13.06
N VAL A 413 -13.83 -24.69 -11.80
CA VAL A 413 -12.41 -24.62 -11.44
C VAL A 413 -11.65 -25.89 -11.87
N SER A 414 -12.27 -27.07 -11.72
CA SER A 414 -11.70 -28.32 -12.23
C SER A 414 -11.55 -28.32 -13.75
N SER A 415 -12.48 -27.70 -14.48
CA SER A 415 -12.37 -27.54 -15.95
C SER A 415 -11.18 -26.66 -16.36
N TRP A 416 -10.69 -25.80 -15.46
CA TRP A 416 -9.48 -25.01 -15.68
C TRP A 416 -8.19 -25.80 -15.44
N GLY A 417 -8.29 -27.06 -14.99
CA GLY A 417 -7.13 -27.91 -14.70
C GLY A 417 -6.67 -27.86 -13.25
N PHE A 418 -7.49 -27.30 -12.34
CA PHE A 418 -7.23 -27.31 -10.89
C PHE A 418 -8.26 -28.20 -10.20
N SER A 419 -7.87 -29.43 -9.90
CA SER A 419 -8.79 -30.43 -9.32
C SER A 419 -9.25 -30.02 -7.92
N ILE A 420 -10.56 -29.81 -7.76
CA ILE A 420 -11.20 -29.45 -6.48
C ILE A 420 -12.59 -30.07 -6.42
N THR A 421 -13.00 -30.59 -5.27
CA THR A 421 -14.34 -31.17 -5.07
C THR A 421 -15.27 -30.24 -4.29
N PRO A 422 -16.60 -30.38 -4.44
CA PRO A 422 -17.57 -29.62 -3.65
C PRO A 422 -17.38 -29.83 -2.14
N GLU A 423 -17.07 -31.06 -1.72
CA GLU A 423 -16.85 -31.40 -0.32
C GLU A 423 -15.64 -30.66 0.25
N GLN A 424 -14.54 -30.54 -0.50
CA GLN A 424 -13.38 -29.79 -0.07
C GLN A 424 -13.71 -28.31 0.16
N LEU A 425 -14.48 -27.69 -0.75
CA LEU A 425 -14.92 -26.30 -0.60
C LEU A 425 -15.80 -26.12 0.65
N THR A 426 -16.73 -27.04 0.90
CA THR A 426 -17.59 -27.01 2.09
C THR A 426 -16.80 -27.25 3.38
N THR A 427 -15.85 -28.20 3.38
CA THR A 427 -15.00 -28.47 4.54
C THR A 427 -14.19 -27.25 4.93
N ILE A 428 -13.53 -26.59 3.97
CA ILE A 428 -12.73 -25.39 4.25
C ILE A 428 -13.62 -24.26 4.77
N ALA A 429 -14.80 -24.06 4.17
CA ALA A 429 -15.77 -23.07 4.64
C ALA A 429 -16.14 -23.30 6.12
N ASN A 430 -16.45 -24.55 6.49
CA ASN A 430 -16.75 -24.91 7.87
C ASN A 430 -15.55 -24.74 8.82
N GLU A 431 -14.33 -25.11 8.40
CA GLU A 431 -13.12 -24.97 9.21
C GLU A 431 -12.79 -23.52 9.54
N VAL A 432 -13.01 -22.61 8.58
CA VAL A 432 -12.79 -21.17 8.78
C VAL A 432 -13.97 -20.45 9.42
N GLY A 433 -15.07 -21.16 9.70
CA GLY A 433 -16.25 -20.60 10.37
C GLY A 433 -17.16 -19.77 9.46
N GLU A 434 -17.16 -20.03 8.15
CA GLU A 434 -17.92 -19.27 7.16
C GLU A 434 -18.92 -20.14 6.41
N ASN A 435 -20.06 -19.57 6.01
CA ASN A 435 -21.08 -20.31 5.24
C ASN A 435 -20.59 -20.69 3.82
N SER A 436 -19.66 -19.91 3.28
CA SER A 436 -19.05 -20.14 1.97
C SER A 436 -17.74 -19.36 1.86
N ILE A 437 -16.79 -19.93 1.11
CA ILE A 437 -15.53 -19.29 0.70
C ILE A 437 -15.55 -18.86 -0.78
N ILE A 438 -16.60 -19.21 -1.53
CA ILE A 438 -16.68 -19.02 -2.98
C ILE A 438 -16.85 -17.54 -3.31
N SER A 439 -16.07 -17.05 -4.29
CA SER A 439 -16.11 -15.66 -4.76
C SER A 439 -15.97 -14.61 -3.65
N ARG A 440 -15.24 -14.93 -2.57
CA ARG A 440 -14.75 -13.94 -1.60
C ARG A 440 -13.53 -13.20 -2.16
N ALA A 441 -13.74 -12.58 -3.31
CA ALA A 441 -12.71 -11.95 -4.12
C ALA A 441 -12.11 -10.72 -3.45
N GLY A 442 -10.90 -10.36 -3.88
CA GLY A 442 -10.14 -9.23 -3.33
C GLY A 442 -8.91 -9.63 -2.51
N GLY A 443 -8.48 -10.90 -2.56
CA GLY A 443 -7.21 -11.39 -1.99
C GLY A 443 -7.21 -11.53 -0.47
N ALA A 444 -7.84 -10.61 0.26
CA ALA A 444 -7.93 -10.56 1.72
C ALA A 444 -8.38 -11.88 2.37
N PRO A 445 -9.54 -12.47 1.97
CA PRO A 445 -9.98 -13.73 2.58
C PRO A 445 -9.06 -14.90 2.24
N THR A 446 -8.44 -14.89 1.06
CA THR A 446 -7.51 -15.96 0.64
C THR A 446 -6.21 -15.91 1.43
N LEU A 447 -5.69 -14.71 1.67
CA LEU A 447 -4.59 -14.50 2.60
C LEU A 447 -4.95 -15.02 3.98
N ALA A 448 -6.13 -14.67 4.50
CA ALA A 448 -6.59 -15.10 5.81
C ALA A 448 -6.66 -16.63 5.92
N VAL A 449 -7.14 -17.33 4.90
CA VAL A 449 -7.13 -18.80 4.84
C VAL A 449 -5.69 -19.34 4.90
N GLY A 450 -4.79 -18.83 4.06
CA GLY A 450 -3.38 -19.27 4.05
C GLY A 450 -2.68 -19.03 5.39
N MET A 451 -2.89 -17.85 5.98
CA MET A 451 -2.38 -17.52 7.31
C MET A 451 -2.95 -18.43 8.39
N ALA A 452 -4.25 -18.73 8.33
CA ALA A 452 -4.92 -19.55 9.33
C ALA A 452 -4.36 -20.97 9.37
N TYR A 453 -4.18 -21.62 8.22
CA TYR A 453 -3.59 -22.95 8.16
C TYR A 453 -2.13 -22.98 8.63
N ILE A 454 -1.33 -21.98 8.24
CA ILE A 454 0.08 -21.91 8.65
C ILE A 454 0.19 -21.69 10.18
N LEU A 455 -0.57 -20.74 10.74
CA LEU A 455 -0.50 -20.42 12.16
C LEU A 455 -1.11 -21.54 13.03
N HIS A 456 -2.24 -22.10 12.60
CA HIS A 456 -2.86 -23.25 13.27
C HIS A 456 -1.91 -24.45 13.35
N GLY A 457 -1.31 -24.82 12.21
CA GLY A 457 -0.38 -25.95 12.15
C GLY A 457 0.90 -25.70 12.96
N ALA A 458 1.50 -24.52 12.84
CA ALA A 458 2.76 -24.21 13.52
C ALA A 458 2.63 -24.16 15.04
N LEU A 459 1.47 -23.76 15.55
CA LEU A 459 1.18 -23.65 16.98
C LEU A 459 0.52 -24.93 17.55
N GLY A 460 0.58 -26.05 16.83
CA GLY A 460 0.08 -27.34 17.30
C GLY A 460 -1.43 -27.34 17.57
N GLY A 461 -2.20 -26.48 16.90
CA GLY A 461 -3.64 -26.42 17.03
C GLY A 461 -4.18 -25.76 18.30
N MET A 462 -3.37 -24.96 19.03
CA MET A 462 -3.82 -24.27 20.25
C MET A 462 -5.11 -23.45 20.08
N MET A 463 -5.35 -22.89 18.89
CA MET A 463 -6.58 -22.19 18.50
C MET A 463 -7.08 -22.78 17.19
N ASN A 464 -8.41 -22.79 16.98
CA ASN A 464 -9.01 -23.32 15.77
C ASN A 464 -8.70 -22.45 14.52
N VAL A 465 -8.92 -23.01 13.34
CA VAL A 465 -8.66 -22.32 12.07
C VAL A 465 -9.54 -21.07 11.93
N ALA A 466 -10.82 -21.15 12.30
CA ALA A 466 -11.74 -20.01 12.32
C ALA A 466 -11.21 -18.81 13.12
N PHE A 467 -10.66 -19.02 14.32
CA PHE A 467 -10.06 -17.95 15.11
C PHE A 467 -8.93 -17.26 14.35
N TRP A 468 -8.01 -18.03 13.75
CA TRP A 468 -6.89 -17.46 13.01
C TRP A 468 -7.33 -16.77 11.71
N TYR A 469 -8.36 -17.29 11.05
CA TYR A 469 -8.95 -16.69 9.86
C TYR A 469 -9.58 -15.33 10.18
N HIS A 470 -10.46 -15.25 11.19
CA HIS A 470 -11.04 -13.99 11.61
C HIS A 470 -9.97 -13.03 12.16
N PHE A 471 -8.99 -13.52 12.92
CA PHE A 471 -7.83 -12.73 13.33
C PHE A 471 -7.09 -12.11 12.14
N ALA A 472 -6.86 -12.87 11.07
CA ALA A 472 -6.17 -12.38 9.88
C ALA A 472 -6.99 -11.31 9.12
N ILE A 473 -8.32 -11.47 9.02
CA ILE A 473 -9.21 -10.44 8.45
C ILE A 473 -9.17 -9.15 9.26
N LEU A 474 -9.23 -9.26 10.58
CA LEU A 474 -9.18 -8.14 11.51
C LEU A 474 -7.84 -7.40 11.45
N PHE A 475 -6.76 -8.18 11.45
CA PHE A 475 -5.39 -7.72 11.26
C PHE A 475 -5.26 -6.89 9.98
N GLU A 476 -5.82 -7.38 8.88
CA GLU A 476 -5.79 -6.67 7.60
C GLU A 476 -6.63 -5.38 7.64
N ALA A 477 -7.85 -5.42 8.18
CA ALA A 477 -8.68 -4.22 8.29
C ALA A 477 -7.99 -3.11 9.11
N LEU A 478 -7.35 -3.47 10.23
CA LEU A 478 -6.55 -2.56 11.03
C LEU A 478 -5.35 -1.99 10.26
N PHE A 479 -4.71 -2.81 9.42
CA PHE A 479 -3.64 -2.38 8.53
C PHE A 479 -4.07 -1.25 7.62
N ILE A 480 -5.20 -1.45 6.94
CA ILE A 480 -5.71 -0.54 5.92
C ILE A 480 -6.17 0.77 6.56
N LEU A 481 -6.80 0.70 7.73
CA LEU A 481 -7.32 1.87 8.41
C LEU A 481 -6.21 2.86 8.81
N THR A 482 -5.06 2.37 9.28
CA THR A 482 -3.90 3.26 9.55
C THR A 482 -3.36 3.97 8.31
N ALA A 483 -3.39 3.32 7.15
CA ALA A 483 -3.04 3.96 5.88
C ALA A 483 -4.06 5.03 5.47
N VAL A 484 -5.36 4.80 5.72
CA VAL A 484 -6.41 5.80 5.48
C VAL A 484 -6.23 7.02 6.39
N ASP A 485 -5.82 6.84 7.65
CA ASP A 485 -5.59 7.94 8.59
C ASP A 485 -4.42 8.84 8.14
N ALA A 486 -3.27 8.22 7.89
CA ALA A 486 -2.08 8.92 7.45
C ALA A 486 -2.29 9.56 6.06
N GLY A 487 -2.96 8.84 5.16
CA GLY A 487 -3.31 9.33 3.83
C GLY A 487 -4.29 10.50 3.87
N THR A 488 -5.30 10.50 4.75
CA THR A 488 -6.23 11.63 4.90
C THR A 488 -5.51 12.88 5.37
N ARG A 489 -4.55 12.74 6.31
CA ARG A 489 -3.70 13.86 6.73
C ARG A 489 -2.80 14.37 5.61
N ALA A 490 -2.18 13.47 4.84
CA ALA A 490 -1.36 13.85 3.69
C ALA A 490 -2.20 14.56 2.60
N ALA A 491 -3.40 14.06 2.33
CA ALA A 491 -4.35 14.63 1.38
C ALA A 491 -4.80 16.04 1.80
N ARG A 492 -5.00 16.27 3.11
CA ARG A 492 -5.26 17.61 3.66
C ARG A 492 -4.12 18.57 3.31
N PHE A 493 -2.86 18.19 3.52
CA PHE A 493 -1.72 19.05 3.18
C PHE A 493 -1.68 19.39 1.69
N MET A 494 -1.94 18.41 0.83
CA MET A 494 -1.98 18.62 -0.62
C MET A 494 -3.12 19.56 -1.04
N LEU A 495 -4.29 19.43 -0.40
CA LEU A 495 -5.41 20.33 -0.65
C LEU A 495 -5.13 21.73 -0.13
N GLN A 496 -4.48 21.89 1.01
CA GLN A 496 -4.02 23.20 1.50
C GLN A 496 -3.04 23.86 0.53
N ASP A 497 -2.12 23.09 -0.05
CA ASP A 497 -1.22 23.59 -1.09
C ASP A 497 -1.98 24.05 -2.34
N LEU A 498 -3.01 23.30 -2.76
CA LEU A 498 -3.85 23.67 -3.91
C LEU A 498 -4.70 24.92 -3.62
N LEU A 499 -5.37 24.97 -2.46
CA LEU A 499 -6.13 26.15 -2.01
C LEU A 499 -5.21 27.36 -1.80
N GLY A 500 -3.97 27.12 -1.41
CA GLY A 500 -2.90 28.10 -1.29
C GLY A 500 -2.56 28.84 -2.58
N VAL A 501 -2.83 28.22 -3.74
CA VAL A 501 -2.68 28.88 -5.06
C VAL A 501 -3.74 29.97 -5.24
N VAL A 502 -4.94 29.79 -4.68
CA VAL A 502 -6.04 30.75 -4.75
C VAL A 502 -5.96 31.78 -3.63
N SER A 503 -5.68 31.32 -2.40
CA SER A 503 -5.56 32.17 -1.22
C SER A 503 -4.41 31.71 -0.33
N PRO A 504 -3.35 32.53 -0.15
CA PRO A 504 -2.20 32.18 0.70
C PRO A 504 -2.58 31.84 2.15
N ALA A 505 -3.68 32.38 2.67
CA ALA A 505 -4.16 32.11 4.02
C ALA A 505 -4.60 30.64 4.21
N LEU A 506 -5.04 29.96 3.15
CA LEU A 506 -5.49 28.57 3.19
C LEU A 506 -4.34 27.56 3.13
N LYS A 507 -3.12 28.01 2.79
CA LYS A 507 -1.91 27.18 2.78
C LYS A 507 -1.37 26.90 4.19
N ARG A 508 -1.72 27.74 5.16
CA ARG A 508 -1.18 27.73 6.53
C ARG A 508 -1.62 26.49 7.30
N THR A 509 -0.67 25.63 7.66
CA THR A 509 -0.90 24.41 8.46
C THR A 509 -1.08 24.70 9.95
N ASP A 510 -0.70 25.90 10.41
CA ASP A 510 -0.91 26.37 11.79
C ASP A 510 -2.30 27.01 11.99
N SER A 511 -3.03 27.28 10.90
CA SER A 511 -4.35 27.91 10.93
C SER A 511 -5.46 26.88 11.12
N LEU A 512 -6.12 26.91 12.27
CA LEU A 512 -7.24 26.01 12.57
C LEU A 512 -8.37 26.08 11.51
N PRO A 513 -8.86 27.27 11.07
CA PRO A 513 -9.88 27.34 10.03
C PRO A 513 -9.44 26.71 8.70
N ALA A 514 -8.20 26.97 8.28
CA ALA A 514 -7.66 26.39 7.03
C ALA A 514 -7.56 24.86 7.13
N ASN A 515 -7.08 24.36 8.27
CA ASN A 515 -6.99 22.93 8.56
C ASN A 515 -8.37 22.27 8.54
N LEU A 516 -9.38 22.87 9.18
CA LEU A 516 -10.74 22.32 9.24
C LEU A 516 -11.40 22.30 7.85
N ILE A 517 -11.28 23.38 7.08
CA ILE A 517 -11.86 23.48 5.73
C ILE A 517 -11.21 22.44 4.80
N ALA A 518 -9.88 22.39 4.76
CA ALA A 518 -9.17 21.44 3.92
C ALA A 518 -9.46 19.99 4.33
N THR A 519 -9.55 19.70 5.63
CA THR A 519 -9.91 18.36 6.09
C THR A 519 -11.33 18.00 5.67
N ALA A 520 -12.30 18.89 5.89
CA ALA A 520 -13.71 18.67 5.53
C ALA A 520 -13.86 18.37 4.04
N LEU A 521 -13.27 19.21 3.18
CA LEU A 521 -13.32 19.01 1.73
C LEU A 521 -12.64 17.70 1.30
N CYS A 522 -11.51 17.35 1.93
CA CYS A 522 -10.81 16.12 1.64
C CYS A 522 -11.63 14.87 2.00
N VAL A 523 -12.17 14.80 3.23
CA VAL A 523 -12.96 13.64 3.68
C VAL A 523 -14.29 13.51 2.95
N LEU A 524 -14.90 14.63 2.56
CA LEU A 524 -16.09 14.61 1.73
C LEU A 524 -15.78 14.14 0.30
N ALA A 525 -14.62 14.51 -0.26
CA ALA A 525 -14.22 14.10 -1.60
C ALA A 525 -14.04 12.57 -1.69
N TRP A 526 -13.19 11.98 -0.84
CA TRP A 526 -13.03 10.51 -0.87
C TRP A 526 -14.23 9.78 -0.27
N GLY A 527 -14.93 10.38 0.70
CA GLY A 527 -16.14 9.84 1.31
C GLY A 527 -17.30 9.73 0.33
N TYR A 528 -17.44 10.68 -0.61
CA TYR A 528 -18.41 10.60 -1.70
C TYR A 528 -18.15 9.36 -2.57
N PHE A 529 -16.90 9.16 -3.02
CA PHE A 529 -16.56 7.98 -3.81
C PHE A 529 -16.78 6.70 -3.00
N LEU A 530 -16.40 6.68 -1.71
CA LEU A 530 -16.63 5.53 -0.83
C LEU A 530 -18.11 5.18 -0.76
N HIS A 531 -18.96 6.17 -0.52
CA HIS A 531 -20.40 6.00 -0.47
C HIS A 531 -20.92 5.41 -1.78
N GLN A 532 -20.54 5.97 -2.93
CA GLN A 532 -20.94 5.43 -4.24
C GLN A 532 -20.52 3.95 -4.38
N GLY A 533 -19.29 3.61 -4.00
CA GLY A 533 -18.80 2.23 -4.06
C GLY A 533 -19.52 1.24 -3.15
N VAL A 534 -20.21 1.72 -2.11
CA VAL A 534 -20.99 0.90 -1.18
C VAL A 534 -22.45 0.76 -1.62
N VAL A 535 -23.06 1.84 -2.12
CA VAL A 535 -24.48 1.81 -2.53
C VAL A 535 -24.71 1.33 -3.95
N ASP A 536 -23.70 1.42 -4.82
CA ASP A 536 -23.78 1.02 -6.21
C ASP A 536 -22.84 -0.16 -6.51
N PRO A 537 -23.39 -1.39 -6.58
CA PRO A 537 -22.62 -2.57 -6.93
C PRO A 537 -22.04 -2.52 -8.35
N LEU A 538 -22.64 -1.71 -9.24
CA LEU A 538 -22.32 -1.61 -10.66
C LEU A 538 -21.54 -0.33 -11.01
N GLY A 539 -21.32 0.59 -10.07
CA GLY A 539 -20.70 1.89 -10.34
C GLY A 539 -20.05 2.57 -9.14
N GLY A 540 -19.19 3.56 -9.39
CA GLY A 540 -18.50 4.32 -8.34
C GLY A 540 -17.02 3.94 -8.19
N ILE A 541 -16.68 3.06 -7.24
CA ILE A 541 -15.28 2.68 -6.94
C ILE A 541 -14.89 1.31 -7.51
N ASN A 542 -15.81 0.37 -7.65
CA ASN A 542 -15.46 -0.96 -8.18
C ASN A 542 -14.87 -0.85 -9.61
N THR A 543 -15.20 0.23 -10.34
CA THR A 543 -14.61 0.61 -11.64
C THR A 543 -13.27 1.37 -11.51
N LEU A 544 -13.04 2.09 -10.40
CA LEU A 544 -11.78 2.79 -10.11
C LEU A 544 -10.66 1.84 -9.64
N TRP A 545 -10.98 0.60 -9.23
CA TRP A 545 -9.98 -0.40 -8.85
C TRP A 545 -8.95 -0.67 -9.96
N PRO A 546 -9.35 -0.89 -11.22
CA PRO A 546 -8.43 -0.90 -12.37
C PRO A 546 -7.50 0.31 -12.48
N LEU A 547 -7.96 1.51 -12.10
CA LEU A 547 -7.13 2.73 -12.13
C LEU A 547 -6.14 2.81 -10.98
N PHE A 548 -6.45 2.20 -9.84
CA PHE A 548 -5.65 2.29 -8.63
C PHE A 548 -4.18 1.97 -8.88
N GLY A 549 -3.88 0.82 -9.50
CA GLY A 549 -2.50 0.40 -9.76
C GLY A 549 -1.76 1.35 -10.72
N ILE A 550 -2.43 1.80 -11.78
CA ILE A 550 -1.87 2.71 -12.78
C ILE A 550 -1.59 4.08 -12.16
N ALA A 551 -2.59 4.68 -11.52
CA ALA A 551 -2.49 5.98 -10.86
C ALA A 551 -1.40 5.98 -9.78
N ASN A 552 -1.34 4.92 -8.96
CA ASN A 552 -0.31 4.79 -7.94
C ASN A 552 1.11 4.69 -8.54
N GLN A 553 1.28 3.95 -9.64
CA GLN A 553 2.60 3.86 -10.29
C GLN A 553 2.99 5.13 -11.05
N MET A 554 2.02 5.87 -11.60
CA MET A 554 2.28 7.19 -12.19
C MET A 554 2.83 8.16 -11.14
N LEU A 555 2.25 8.14 -9.95
CA LEU A 555 2.70 8.92 -8.80
C LEU A 555 4.11 8.52 -8.35
N ALA A 556 4.43 7.22 -8.31
CA ALA A 556 5.80 6.73 -8.08
C ALA A 556 6.79 7.26 -9.14
N GLY A 557 6.40 7.22 -10.42
CA GLY A 557 7.16 7.78 -11.52
C GLY A 557 7.43 9.28 -11.36
N MET A 558 6.41 10.07 -10.99
CA MET A 558 6.55 11.51 -10.72
C MET A 558 7.55 11.78 -9.59
N ALA A 559 7.49 10.98 -8.52
CA ALA A 559 8.38 11.11 -7.38
C ALA A 559 9.85 10.79 -7.73
N LEU A 560 10.09 9.71 -8.47
CA LEU A 560 11.44 9.37 -8.93
C LEU A 560 11.99 10.38 -9.95
N MET A 561 11.15 10.92 -10.83
CA MET A 561 11.55 12.02 -11.72
C MET A 561 11.98 13.26 -10.94
N LEU A 562 11.25 13.64 -9.88
CA LEU A 562 11.65 14.70 -8.96
C LEU A 562 13.01 14.40 -8.31
N CYS A 563 13.19 13.20 -7.76
CA CYS A 563 14.45 12.80 -7.14
C CYS A 563 15.61 12.85 -8.13
N ALA A 564 15.41 12.40 -9.38
CA ALA A 564 16.41 12.50 -10.43
C ALA A 564 16.80 13.97 -10.70
N VAL A 565 15.81 14.85 -10.90
CA VAL A 565 16.04 16.29 -11.10
C VAL A 565 16.83 16.91 -9.95
N VAL A 566 16.46 16.59 -8.70
CA VAL A 566 17.17 17.11 -7.51
C VAL A 566 18.63 16.66 -7.50
N LEU A 567 18.94 15.41 -7.88
CA LEU A 567 20.34 14.96 -7.99
C LEU A 567 21.14 15.79 -9.01
N PHE A 568 20.55 16.16 -10.15
CA PHE A 568 21.21 17.06 -11.10
C PHE A 568 21.42 18.46 -10.50
N LYS A 569 20.41 18.99 -9.80
CA LYS A 569 20.47 20.31 -9.16
C LYS A 569 21.45 20.37 -8.00
N MET A 570 21.68 19.27 -7.29
CA MET A 570 22.69 19.12 -6.23
C MET A 570 24.12 18.84 -6.74
N LYS A 571 24.34 18.81 -8.07
CA LYS A 571 25.62 18.39 -8.69
C LYS A 571 26.04 16.96 -8.36
N ARG A 572 25.05 16.07 -8.21
CA ARG A 572 25.22 14.64 -7.97
C ARG A 572 24.85 13.78 -9.18
N GLN A 573 24.89 14.36 -10.39
CA GLN A 573 24.47 13.70 -11.64
C GLN A 573 25.17 12.36 -11.91
N ARG A 574 26.40 12.15 -11.40
CA ARG A 574 27.09 10.85 -11.51
C ARG A 574 26.33 9.68 -10.86
N TYR A 575 25.41 10.00 -9.96
CA TYR A 575 24.56 9.05 -9.24
C TYR A 575 23.10 9.09 -9.70
N ALA A 576 22.76 9.91 -10.71
CA ALA A 576 21.38 10.05 -11.17
C ALA A 576 20.77 8.72 -11.66
N TRP A 577 21.61 7.75 -12.07
CA TRP A 577 21.18 6.41 -12.44
C TRP A 577 20.37 5.70 -11.34
N VAL A 578 20.62 6.00 -10.06
CA VAL A 578 19.89 5.45 -8.91
C VAL A 578 18.40 5.76 -9.00
N ALA A 579 18.03 6.93 -9.50
CA ALA A 579 16.63 7.31 -9.72
C ALA A 579 16.19 7.05 -11.18
N LEU A 580 17.06 7.28 -12.17
CA LEU A 580 16.69 7.20 -13.59
C LEU A 580 16.39 5.78 -14.08
N ILE A 581 17.15 4.78 -13.65
CA ILE A 581 16.90 3.38 -14.02
C ILE A 581 15.51 2.92 -13.57
N PRO A 582 15.14 3.04 -12.27
CA PRO A 582 13.80 2.66 -11.84
C PRO A 582 12.72 3.57 -12.44
N THR A 583 12.99 4.86 -12.65
CA THR A 583 12.05 5.76 -13.37
C THR A 583 11.73 5.21 -14.75
N ALA A 584 12.75 4.87 -15.54
CA ALA A 584 12.55 4.40 -16.92
C ALA A 584 11.70 3.12 -16.95
N TRP A 585 12.01 2.16 -16.08
CA TRP A 585 11.25 0.90 -16.01
C TRP A 585 9.78 1.12 -15.60
N LEU A 586 9.54 1.94 -14.57
CA LEU A 586 8.18 2.25 -14.14
C LEU A 586 7.40 2.99 -15.23
N LEU A 587 8.00 3.99 -15.86
CA LEU A 587 7.34 4.71 -16.96
C LEU A 587 7.00 3.78 -18.11
N ILE A 588 7.88 2.84 -18.47
CA ILE A 588 7.57 1.82 -19.49
C ILE A 588 6.36 0.98 -19.05
N CYS A 589 6.39 0.37 -17.87
CA CYS A 589 5.29 -0.48 -17.39
C CYS A 589 3.96 0.29 -17.31
N THR A 590 3.99 1.47 -16.70
CA THR A 590 2.79 2.25 -16.40
C THR A 590 2.19 2.90 -17.63
N MET A 591 3.02 3.41 -18.55
CA MET A 591 2.52 3.99 -19.80
C MET A 591 1.97 2.91 -20.74
N THR A 592 2.60 1.74 -20.80
CA THR A 592 2.05 0.59 -21.55
C THR A 592 0.74 0.11 -20.94
N ALA A 593 0.66 -0.06 -19.61
CA ALA A 593 -0.56 -0.50 -18.95
C ALA A 593 -1.70 0.52 -19.12
N GLY A 594 -1.40 1.82 -18.97
CA GLY A 594 -2.37 2.89 -19.19
C GLY A 594 -2.87 2.93 -20.63
N TRP A 595 -1.97 2.70 -21.61
CA TRP A 595 -2.34 2.62 -23.02
C TRP A 595 -3.27 1.44 -23.28
N GLU A 596 -2.92 0.23 -22.84
CA GLU A 596 -3.73 -0.97 -23.02
C GLU A 596 -5.08 -0.87 -22.32
N LYS A 597 -5.12 -0.37 -21.08
CA LYS A 597 -6.38 -0.14 -20.35
C LYS A 597 -7.28 0.89 -21.02
N THR A 598 -6.71 1.86 -21.72
CA THR A 598 -7.52 2.87 -22.40
C THR A 598 -7.99 2.38 -23.77
N PHE A 599 -7.08 1.85 -24.59
CA PHE A 599 -7.26 1.71 -26.04
C PHE A 599 -7.29 0.27 -26.54
N SER A 600 -7.09 -0.75 -25.71
CA SER A 600 -7.19 -2.14 -26.16
C SER A 600 -8.58 -2.43 -26.72
N GLU A 601 -8.63 -3.15 -27.85
CA GLU A 601 -9.87 -3.63 -28.47
C GLU A 601 -10.47 -4.80 -27.68
N ASP A 602 -9.69 -5.46 -26.82
CA ASP A 602 -10.17 -6.53 -25.96
C ASP A 602 -10.97 -5.95 -24.78
N ALA A 603 -12.27 -6.22 -24.77
CA ALA A 603 -13.18 -5.80 -23.70
C ALA A 603 -12.90 -6.46 -22.32
N ARG A 604 -11.93 -7.38 -22.20
CA ARG A 604 -11.41 -7.83 -20.91
C ARG A 604 -10.43 -6.83 -20.29
N VAL A 605 -9.79 -6.02 -21.11
CA VAL A 605 -8.74 -5.08 -20.69
C VAL A 605 -9.16 -3.63 -20.91
N GLY A 606 -9.59 -3.26 -22.12
CA GLY A 606 -9.78 -1.87 -22.52
C GLY A 606 -11.12 -1.26 -22.07
N PHE A 607 -11.06 -0.13 -21.35
CA PHE A 607 -12.22 0.63 -20.89
C PHE A 607 -13.11 1.09 -22.06
N LEU A 608 -12.51 1.61 -23.15
CA LEU A 608 -13.28 2.05 -24.31
C LEU A 608 -13.94 0.86 -25.03
N ALA A 609 -13.28 -0.29 -25.11
CA ALA A 609 -13.87 -1.50 -25.67
C ALA A 609 -15.06 -2.01 -24.83
N VAL A 610 -14.95 -1.96 -23.50
CA VAL A 610 -16.06 -2.30 -22.59
C VAL A 610 -17.24 -1.35 -22.79
N ALA A 611 -16.99 -0.04 -22.86
CA ALA A 611 -18.01 0.96 -23.11
C ALA A 611 -18.70 0.74 -24.46
N ASN A 612 -17.94 0.46 -25.52
CA ASN A 612 -18.49 0.19 -26.85
C ASN A 612 -19.32 -1.10 -26.88
N LYS A 613 -18.89 -2.14 -26.15
CA LYS A 613 -19.64 -3.39 -25.99
C LYS A 613 -21.00 -3.16 -25.34
N PHE A 614 -21.05 -2.38 -24.25
CA PHE A 614 -22.32 -2.05 -23.59
C PHE A 614 -23.20 -1.13 -24.46
N GLN A 615 -22.60 -0.18 -25.19
CA GLN A 615 -23.34 0.66 -26.13
C GLN A 615 -23.99 -0.19 -27.23
N ALA A 616 -23.27 -1.16 -27.80
CA ALA A 616 -23.81 -2.06 -28.81
C ALA A 616 -24.98 -2.93 -28.28
N MET A 617 -25.00 -3.27 -26.99
CA MET A 617 -26.14 -3.98 -26.37
C MET A 617 -27.39 -3.10 -26.30
N ILE A 618 -27.22 -1.80 -25.99
CA ILE A 618 -28.33 -0.82 -26.01
C ILE A 618 -28.80 -0.62 -27.45
N ASP A 619 -27.89 -0.34 -28.37
CA ASP A 619 -28.21 -0.03 -29.77
C ASP A 619 -28.90 -1.20 -30.50
N SER A 620 -28.56 -2.44 -30.13
CA SER A 620 -29.20 -3.65 -30.70
C SER A 620 -30.52 -4.03 -30.03
N GLY A 621 -30.90 -3.39 -28.92
CA GLY A 621 -32.06 -3.76 -28.11
C GLY A 621 -31.92 -5.10 -27.35
N ASN A 622 -30.79 -5.79 -27.47
CA ASN A 622 -30.52 -7.09 -26.84
C ASN A 622 -29.87 -6.90 -25.46
N ILE A 623 -30.62 -6.32 -24.53
CA ILE A 623 -30.16 -6.10 -23.16
C ILE A 623 -30.31 -7.42 -22.36
N PRO A 624 -29.22 -7.98 -21.80
CA PRO A 624 -29.31 -9.17 -20.97
C PRO A 624 -30.21 -8.92 -19.75
N VAL A 625 -30.99 -9.93 -19.34
CA VAL A 625 -31.97 -9.84 -18.22
C VAL A 625 -31.35 -9.36 -16.91
N GLN A 626 -30.04 -9.54 -16.73
CA GLN A 626 -29.29 -9.10 -15.55
C GLN A 626 -29.02 -7.58 -15.50
N TYR A 627 -29.29 -6.84 -16.58
CA TYR A 627 -29.03 -5.41 -16.66
C TYR A 627 -30.27 -4.65 -17.09
N THR A 628 -30.42 -3.43 -16.58
CA THR A 628 -31.33 -2.42 -17.13
C THR A 628 -30.57 -1.49 -18.07
N GLU A 629 -31.28 -0.82 -18.98
CA GLU A 629 -30.68 0.18 -19.87
C GLU A 629 -30.01 1.32 -19.11
N SER A 630 -30.60 1.73 -17.98
CA SER A 630 -30.01 2.73 -17.08
C SER A 630 -28.68 2.26 -16.48
N GLN A 631 -28.59 0.99 -16.06
CA GLN A 631 -27.36 0.42 -15.53
C GLN A 631 -26.27 0.32 -16.62
N LEU A 632 -26.63 -0.09 -17.84
CA LEU A 632 -25.69 -0.11 -18.96
C LEU A 632 -25.19 1.30 -19.30
N THR A 633 -26.07 2.29 -19.33
CA THR A 633 -25.71 3.70 -19.57
C THR A 633 -24.72 4.20 -18.52
N GLN A 634 -24.95 3.85 -17.26
CA GLN A 634 -24.04 4.20 -16.16
C GLN A 634 -22.68 3.50 -16.29
N LEU A 635 -22.65 2.22 -16.64
CA LEU A 635 -21.41 1.47 -16.90
C LEU A 635 -20.63 2.07 -18.08
N ILE A 636 -21.30 2.51 -19.14
CA ILE A 636 -20.69 3.21 -20.27
C ILE A 636 -20.04 4.51 -19.81
N PHE A 637 -20.75 5.32 -19.03
CA PHE A 637 -20.22 6.56 -18.48
C PHE A 637 -18.99 6.31 -17.61
N ASN A 638 -19.05 5.36 -16.69
CA ASN A 638 -17.95 5.02 -15.80
C ASN A 638 -16.70 4.59 -16.58
N ASN A 639 -16.83 3.69 -17.56
CA ASN A 639 -15.69 3.25 -18.37
C ASN A 639 -15.10 4.39 -19.21
N ARG A 640 -15.94 5.30 -19.73
CA ARG A 640 -15.45 6.50 -20.46
C ARG A 640 -14.74 7.48 -19.51
N LEU A 641 -15.24 7.64 -18.29
CA LEU A 641 -14.60 8.43 -17.25
C LEU A 641 -13.23 7.83 -16.89
N ASP A 642 -13.15 6.50 -16.70
CA ASP A 642 -11.91 5.81 -16.37
C ASP A 642 -10.85 5.95 -17.48
N ALA A 643 -11.28 5.81 -18.74
CA ALA A 643 -10.43 6.09 -19.90
C ALA A 643 -9.93 7.55 -19.90
N GLY A 644 -10.84 8.51 -19.67
CA GLY A 644 -10.50 9.94 -19.61
C GLY A 644 -9.50 10.27 -18.49
N LEU A 645 -9.71 9.72 -17.29
CA LEU A 645 -8.80 9.89 -16.15
C LEU A 645 -7.44 9.24 -16.41
N THR A 646 -7.40 8.05 -17.02
CA THR A 646 -6.15 7.37 -17.40
C THR A 646 -5.35 8.23 -18.36
N ILE A 647 -5.99 8.71 -19.44
CA ILE A 647 -5.35 9.59 -20.43
C ILE A 647 -4.84 10.86 -19.75
N PHE A 648 -5.65 11.48 -18.89
CA PHE A 648 -5.24 12.69 -18.17
C PHE A 648 -3.97 12.45 -17.35
N PHE A 649 -3.90 11.38 -16.56
CA PHE A 649 -2.70 11.07 -15.77
C PHE A 649 -1.50 10.70 -16.63
N MET A 650 -1.68 9.95 -17.73
CA MET A 650 -0.62 9.67 -18.71
C MET A 650 -0.04 10.97 -19.30
N VAL A 651 -0.91 11.90 -19.69
CA VAL A 651 -0.50 13.21 -20.20
C VAL A 651 0.29 13.97 -19.13
N VAL A 652 -0.19 14.01 -17.89
CA VAL A 652 0.53 14.65 -16.77
C VAL A 652 1.94 14.10 -16.62
N VAL A 653 2.11 12.78 -16.65
CA VAL A 653 3.42 12.11 -16.55
C VAL A 653 4.33 12.52 -17.70
N VAL A 654 3.85 12.54 -18.94
CA VAL A 654 4.62 12.97 -20.11
C VAL A 654 5.06 14.42 -19.96
N PHE A 655 4.15 15.31 -19.57
CA PHE A 655 4.48 16.72 -19.33
C PHE A 655 5.56 16.85 -18.25
N LEU A 656 5.43 16.15 -17.13
CA LEU A 656 6.43 16.19 -16.06
C LEU A 656 7.77 15.60 -16.49
N ALA A 657 7.80 14.58 -17.34
CA ALA A 657 9.04 14.06 -17.92
C ALA A 657 9.76 15.13 -18.76
N LEU A 658 9.02 15.88 -19.59
CA LEU A 658 9.57 16.98 -20.38
C LEU A 658 10.13 18.11 -19.48
N PHE A 659 9.39 18.51 -18.45
CA PHE A 659 9.85 19.50 -17.47
C PHE A 659 11.07 19.00 -16.68
N SER A 660 11.10 17.72 -16.34
CA SER A 660 12.22 17.10 -15.64
C SER A 660 13.49 17.13 -16.49
N ILE A 661 13.41 16.71 -17.75
CA ILE A 661 14.52 16.76 -18.70
C ILE A 661 15.00 18.20 -18.87
N ARG A 662 14.09 19.15 -19.14
CA ARG A 662 14.44 20.56 -19.30
C ARG A 662 15.15 21.13 -18.07
N THR A 663 14.66 20.81 -16.87
CA THR A 663 15.23 21.29 -15.61
C THR A 663 16.59 20.67 -15.34
N ALA A 664 16.75 19.36 -15.55
CA ALA A 664 18.02 18.67 -15.42
C ALA A 664 19.07 19.23 -16.39
N LEU A 665 18.71 19.46 -17.67
CA LEU A 665 19.59 20.08 -18.65
C LEU A 665 19.99 21.51 -18.26
N LYS A 666 19.06 22.30 -17.70
CA LYS A 666 19.36 23.64 -17.18
C LYS A 666 20.33 23.56 -15.99
N ALA A 667 20.10 22.62 -15.08
CA ALA A 667 20.97 22.40 -13.93
C ALA A 667 22.39 21.98 -14.37
N LEU A 668 22.52 21.16 -15.40
CA LEU A 668 23.83 20.75 -15.94
C LEU A 668 24.65 21.91 -16.53
N LYS A 669 24.00 22.99 -17.00
CA LYS A 669 24.68 24.18 -17.55
C LYS A 669 25.25 25.13 -16.50
N SER A 670 24.83 25.00 -15.25
CA SER A 670 25.39 25.77 -14.14
C SER A 670 26.60 25.03 -13.56
N ASP A 671 27.57 25.72 -12.98
CA ASP A 671 28.67 25.07 -12.24
C ASP A 671 28.33 24.87 -10.75
N GLU A 672 27.40 25.66 -10.22
CA GLU A 672 27.01 25.66 -8.81
C GLU A 672 25.71 24.87 -8.54
N PRO A 673 25.55 24.27 -7.35
CA PRO A 673 24.27 23.67 -6.95
C PRO A 673 23.11 24.68 -7.08
N THR A 674 22.02 24.24 -7.71
CA THR A 674 20.81 25.04 -7.96
C THR A 674 19.57 24.48 -7.25
N ALA A 675 19.79 23.48 -6.40
CA ALA A 675 18.75 22.84 -5.60
C ALA A 675 18.19 23.82 -4.56
N ASN A 676 16.87 23.86 -4.40
CA ASN A 676 16.23 24.76 -3.45
C ASN A 676 16.19 24.12 -2.07
N GLU A 677 17.32 24.07 -1.37
CA GLU A 677 17.39 23.56 0.01
C GLU A 677 17.18 24.69 1.03
N VAL A 678 16.52 24.37 2.14
CA VAL A 678 16.50 25.27 3.31
C VAL A 678 17.95 25.53 3.76
N PRO A 679 18.30 26.77 4.17
CA PRO A 679 19.63 27.07 4.70
C PRO A 679 20.05 26.11 5.81
N TYR A 680 21.36 25.86 5.91
CA TYR A 680 21.89 25.02 6.98
C TYR A 680 21.72 25.73 8.34
N GLU A 681 21.06 25.04 9.26
CA GLU A 681 20.96 25.41 10.66
C GLU A 681 21.50 24.23 11.48
N PRO A 682 22.40 24.47 12.46
CA PRO A 682 22.97 23.39 13.25
C PRO A 682 21.92 22.75 14.15
N MET A 683 21.97 21.42 14.26
CA MET A 683 21.14 20.66 15.18
C MET A 683 21.39 21.11 16.63
N PRO A 684 20.36 21.32 17.46
CA PRO A 684 20.55 21.70 18.85
C PRO A 684 21.31 20.62 19.64
N ALA A 685 22.21 21.02 20.53
CA ALA A 685 22.98 20.07 21.34
C ALA A 685 22.08 19.16 22.22
N ASN A 686 20.93 19.68 22.64
CA ASN A 686 19.92 19.00 23.44
C ASN A 686 18.80 18.35 22.60
N TYR A 687 18.99 18.10 21.29
CA TYR A 687 17.91 17.56 20.45
C TYR A 687 17.38 16.21 20.98
N GLN A 688 18.23 15.39 21.62
CA GLN A 688 17.80 14.13 22.24
C GLN A 688 16.81 14.39 23.39
N ASP A 689 17.02 15.45 24.15
CA ASP A 689 16.08 15.88 25.19
C ASP A 689 14.80 16.44 24.59
N ILE A 690 14.85 17.14 23.45
CA ILE A 690 13.64 17.61 22.75
C ILE A 690 12.77 16.42 22.30
N VAL A 691 13.40 15.34 21.82
CA VAL A 691 12.70 14.10 21.42
C VAL A 691 12.18 13.32 22.63
N ALA A 692 12.94 13.28 23.74
CA ALA A 692 12.57 12.53 24.94
C ALA A 692 11.57 13.27 25.85
N ASN A 693 11.73 14.58 25.98
CA ASN A 693 10.91 15.50 26.76
C ASN A 693 10.03 16.31 25.82
N THR A 694 8.97 15.67 25.34
CA THR A 694 7.83 16.39 24.77
C THR A 694 7.03 17.20 25.81
N ARG A 695 7.72 17.78 26.79
CA ARG A 695 7.27 18.84 27.69
C ARG A 695 8.15 20.05 27.37
N HIS A 696 7.53 21.21 27.16
CA HIS A 696 8.15 22.48 26.72
C HIS A 696 8.19 22.64 25.19
N HIS A 697 7.06 23.02 24.60
CA HIS A 697 6.80 24.41 24.22
C HIS A 697 5.30 24.65 24.15
#